data_AF-A0A962V3V6-F1
#
_entry.id   AF-A0A962V3V6-F1
#
_cell.length_a   1.000
_cell.length_b   1.000
_cell.length_c   1.000
_cell.angle_alpha   90.00
_cell.angle_beta   90.00
_cell.angle_gamma   90.00
#
_symmetry.space_group_name_H-M   'P 1'
#
loop_
_entity.id
_entity.type
_entity.pdbx_description
1 polymer ?
#
loop_
_entity_poly.entity_id
_entity_poly.type
_entity_poly.pdbx_seq_one_letter_code
_entity_poly.pdbx_strand_id
1 'polypeptide(L)'
;MTKKGKTLKKIQQGTVLLIFLVLALSQGQLAPAYAAGIVVDTTGDVLDANSCAGMAPGDLPGPDNVTSLREAICAANNNPGPDTITLPDLGGSPDLYTLTLTGRGEDGNITGDLDITDTSGALIITGNGASTTIIQAGTTNTNGIDRVFHVRPGATATFENLTIRHGRTDQAAAGSQDDGGGIRIDGGNVTVTNSAITDNAAQGGTSVDGGGIRANAGSTLTIADSTISNNSSSDQGGGIHLDGTTAGGSGSGASTINITNSTISGNSAVDDGGGIASTGTTISLTLNNVTVANNSTGDASAGGGIDLGSGTYSLKNSIVADNTTINMFCGTAPTIGYSIIEGSSGCGTISAPNLTADPGLVALADNGGPTETHALGGGSNAIDSGETVNGGTASGACVGTAGNISVDQRGAPRAQGASAGDSGCDRGAFESSSTVPSATDPEPDNHPTSFSATANSISQITTSWTDAIGTNLPAGYLVLCNTSGTFTDPVDATAQADDTDCSDGSGVQNVAQGTQTAVWTGLDDNTQYFFTIFPFSNSGTDIDYKTDGTPQTANATTLAACVSVTATTFAQFQSAVTDYNANCLDGETLTVDLAGNSIAYATGLTALNNNTTAKLFIKDGTLDANSQGHVLLVLDGDVTFENMLLTGGTGSNGGAIQLEPNTNGTLINTTVTGNTSITAAAILNNGGTLTLTNVTVSTNTISAANNTFGSVWNRINGSTPILNLNNSIIANTVDTNGLVVPDCRNNSGTVNFSPGQSNLIEQDQTGGVACDVAGTNTLSGDPNLGALADNGGLVQTMVLLPGSPAINAGDNAAAAGLSTDARGVGF
;
A
#
# COMPACT_ATOMS: atom_id res chain seq x y z
N MET A 1 43.79 -82.29 60.10
CA MET A 1 43.94 -82.45 58.64
C MET A 1 43.40 -81.17 58.00
N THR A 2 44.28 -80.16 57.82
CA THR A 2 44.73 -79.55 56.54
C THR A 2 43.63 -78.83 55.74
N LYS A 3 43.70 -77.55 55.37
CA LYS A 3 44.65 -76.43 55.59
C LYS A 3 43.99 -75.14 55.02
N LYS A 4 44.06 -74.02 55.78
CA LYS A 4 44.21 -72.57 55.40
C LYS A 4 43.39 -71.98 54.21
N GLY A 5 42.81 -70.77 54.26
CA GLY A 5 42.75 -69.69 55.25
C GLY A 5 42.45 -68.32 54.61
N LYS A 6 41.81 -67.44 55.39
CA LYS A 6 41.92 -65.96 55.46
C LYS A 6 41.34 -64.99 54.39
N THR A 7 40.29 -64.25 54.80
CA THR A 7 40.27 -62.77 55.12
C THR A 7 39.98 -61.69 54.03
N LEU A 8 38.87 -60.96 54.27
CA LEU A 8 38.46 -59.53 54.06
C LEU A 8 38.33 -58.80 52.68
N LYS A 9 37.16 -58.11 52.60
CA LYS A 9 36.83 -56.71 52.19
C LYS A 9 36.43 -56.37 50.73
N LYS A 10 35.18 -55.84 50.64
CA LYS A 10 34.66 -54.69 49.83
C LYS A 10 34.68 -54.85 48.29
N ILE A 11 33.69 -54.45 47.47
CA ILE A 11 32.69 -53.37 47.50
C ILE A 11 31.53 -53.71 46.51
N GLN A 12 30.32 -53.25 46.90
CA GLN A 12 29.09 -52.82 46.20
C GLN A 12 28.96 -52.94 44.67
N GLN A 13 27.78 -52.95 44.04
CA GLN A 13 26.34 -53.10 44.35
C GLN A 13 25.69 -53.24 42.95
N GLY A 14 24.65 -54.04 42.81
CA GLY A 14 23.84 -54.07 41.59
C GLY A 14 22.45 -54.60 41.90
N THR A 15 21.45 -53.73 41.85
CA THR A 15 20.03 -54.12 41.92
C THR A 15 19.23 -53.32 40.90
N VAL A 16 18.43 -54.07 40.16
CA VAL A 16 17.46 -53.71 39.12
C VAL A 16 16.22 -53.04 39.72
N LEU A 17 15.64 -52.02 39.05
CA LEU A 17 14.19 -51.79 38.99
C LEU A 17 13.79 -50.90 37.79
N LEU A 18 12.77 -51.35 37.04
CA LEU A 18 12.05 -50.64 35.97
C LEU A 18 11.44 -49.31 36.48
N ILE A 19 11.45 -48.24 35.67
CA ILE A 19 10.43 -47.16 35.57
C ILE A 19 10.81 -46.17 34.44
N PHE A 20 9.79 -45.74 33.68
CA PHE A 20 9.81 -44.65 32.70
C PHE A 20 10.30 -43.33 33.33
N LEU A 21 11.30 -42.65 32.74
CA LEU A 21 11.53 -41.23 32.95
C LEU A 21 12.35 -40.61 31.80
N VAL A 22 11.72 -39.67 31.10
CA VAL A 22 12.37 -38.68 30.24
C VAL A 22 12.72 -37.49 31.12
N LEU A 23 13.98 -37.11 31.23
CA LEU A 23 14.41 -35.73 31.45
C LEU A 23 15.93 -35.56 31.21
N ALA A 24 16.23 -34.45 30.54
CA ALA A 24 17.49 -34.07 29.93
C ALA A 24 18.64 -33.80 30.91
N LEU A 25 19.87 -33.92 30.42
CA LEU A 25 21.00 -33.06 30.77
C LEU A 25 22.10 -33.15 29.69
N SER A 26 22.23 -32.05 28.95
CA SER A 26 23.46 -31.50 28.38
C SER A 26 24.52 -32.47 27.85
N GLN A 27 24.49 -32.73 26.54
CA GLN A 27 25.72 -32.84 25.74
C GLN A 27 25.45 -32.12 24.42
N GLY A 28 26.36 -31.21 24.05
CA GLY A 28 26.34 -30.55 22.75
C GLY A 28 26.10 -31.60 21.67
N GLN A 29 25.06 -31.39 20.88
CA GLN A 29 24.84 -32.14 19.66
C GLN A 29 26.11 -31.94 18.82
N LEU A 30 26.88 -33.02 18.67
CA LEU A 30 27.77 -33.14 17.54
C LEU A 30 26.87 -33.00 16.32
N ALA A 31 27.02 -31.87 15.63
CA ALA A 31 26.48 -31.69 14.29
C ALA A 31 26.83 -32.95 13.47
N PRO A 32 25.91 -33.47 12.65
CA PRO A 32 26.27 -34.49 11.68
C PRO A 32 27.49 -33.96 10.91
N ALA A 33 28.52 -34.78 10.76
CA ALA A 33 29.66 -34.42 9.93
C ALA A 33 29.20 -34.41 8.46
N TYR A 34 28.59 -33.29 8.04
CA TYR A 34 28.32 -33.01 6.65
C TYR A 34 29.65 -32.75 5.93
N ALA A 35 29.68 -33.00 4.61
CA ALA A 35 30.75 -32.52 3.75
C ALA A 35 30.91 -30.99 3.95
N ALA A 36 32.11 -30.45 3.73
CA ALA A 36 32.34 -29.01 3.88
C ALA A 36 31.31 -28.22 3.05
N GLY A 37 30.49 -27.40 3.71
CA GLY A 37 29.43 -26.63 3.07
C GLY A 37 29.97 -25.56 2.10
N ILE A 38 29.09 -25.04 1.27
CA ILE A 38 29.38 -23.95 0.33
C ILE A 38 29.40 -22.65 1.13
N VAL A 39 30.46 -21.86 1.00
CA VAL A 39 30.59 -20.56 1.68
C VAL A 39 30.52 -19.46 0.64
N VAL A 40 29.57 -18.55 0.80
CA VAL A 40 29.45 -17.34 -0.03
C VAL A 40 30.47 -16.31 0.45
N ASP A 41 31.20 -15.69 -0.46
CA ASP A 41 32.26 -14.71 -0.13
C ASP A 41 32.07 -13.34 -0.80
N THR A 42 30.96 -13.16 -1.52
CA THR A 42 30.54 -11.87 -2.08
C THR A 42 29.03 -11.66 -1.92
N THR A 43 28.63 -10.39 -1.74
CA THR A 43 27.21 -9.98 -1.76
C THR A 43 26.69 -9.71 -3.18
N GLY A 44 27.58 -9.70 -4.19
CA GLY A 44 27.21 -9.45 -5.58
C GLY A 44 26.32 -10.56 -6.13
N ASP A 45 25.24 -10.19 -6.82
CA ASP A 45 24.41 -11.13 -7.57
C ASP A 45 25.03 -11.36 -8.95
N VAL A 46 25.89 -12.37 -9.03
CA VAL A 46 26.61 -12.78 -10.25
C VAL A 46 26.44 -14.27 -10.49
N LEU A 47 26.50 -14.65 -11.76
CA LEU A 47 26.51 -16.05 -12.17
C LEU A 47 27.55 -16.25 -13.26
N ASP A 48 28.55 -17.07 -12.95
CA ASP A 48 29.57 -17.46 -13.91
C ASP A 48 28.98 -18.07 -15.20
N ALA A 49 29.47 -17.57 -16.33
CA ALA A 49 29.08 -17.98 -17.68
C ALA A 49 27.56 -17.93 -17.97
N ASN A 50 26.77 -17.22 -17.15
CA ASN A 50 25.31 -17.12 -17.24
C ASN A 50 24.62 -18.51 -17.28
N SER A 51 25.12 -19.51 -16.55
CA SER A 51 24.50 -20.84 -16.52
C SER A 51 24.74 -21.60 -15.21
N CYS A 52 23.68 -22.18 -14.65
CA CYS A 52 23.78 -23.16 -13.55
C CYS A 52 24.13 -24.58 -14.02
N ALA A 53 24.18 -24.87 -15.33
CA ALA A 53 24.19 -26.24 -15.82
C ALA A 53 25.50 -26.98 -15.48
N GLY A 54 25.40 -28.00 -14.62
CA GLY A 54 26.53 -28.86 -14.25
C GLY A 54 27.55 -28.22 -13.31
N MET A 55 27.24 -27.05 -12.74
CA MET A 55 28.05 -26.40 -11.71
C MET A 55 27.99 -27.23 -10.42
N ALA A 56 29.12 -27.73 -9.93
CA ALA A 56 29.19 -28.47 -8.67
C ALA A 56 29.90 -27.63 -7.58
N PRO A 57 29.76 -27.97 -6.28
CA PRO A 57 30.44 -27.24 -5.20
C PRO A 57 31.97 -27.15 -5.37
N GLY A 58 32.59 -28.14 -6.02
CA GLY A 58 34.04 -28.16 -6.30
C GLY A 58 34.48 -27.22 -7.43
N ASP A 59 33.54 -26.62 -8.16
CA ASP A 59 33.81 -25.64 -9.22
C ASP A 59 33.82 -24.19 -8.68
N LEU A 60 33.50 -24.01 -7.39
CA LEU A 60 33.46 -22.71 -6.72
C LEU A 60 34.76 -22.43 -5.93
N PRO A 61 35.25 -21.18 -5.88
CA PRO A 61 34.80 -20.05 -6.70
C PRO A 61 35.17 -20.25 -8.17
N GLY A 62 34.32 -19.78 -9.09
CA GLY A 62 34.58 -19.93 -10.52
C GLY A 62 35.49 -18.84 -11.09
N PRO A 63 35.44 -18.55 -12.42
CA PRO A 63 36.39 -17.68 -13.11
C PRO A 63 36.56 -16.25 -12.58
N ASP A 64 35.55 -15.67 -11.93
CA ASP A 64 35.65 -14.34 -11.32
C ASP A 64 36.28 -14.35 -9.90
N ASN A 65 36.60 -15.54 -9.39
CA ASN A 65 37.24 -15.82 -8.12
C ASN A 65 36.44 -15.33 -6.90
N VAL A 66 35.11 -15.28 -7.03
CA VAL A 66 34.17 -15.14 -5.91
C VAL A 66 33.10 -16.24 -5.98
N THR A 67 32.29 -16.36 -4.95
CA THR A 67 31.12 -17.24 -4.88
C THR A 67 29.94 -16.42 -4.39
N SER A 68 29.03 -16.11 -5.31
CA SER A 68 27.76 -15.46 -4.98
C SER A 68 26.76 -16.44 -4.36
N LEU A 69 25.68 -15.91 -3.77
CA LEU A 69 24.56 -16.73 -3.34
C LEU A 69 23.91 -17.47 -4.52
N ARG A 70 23.81 -16.85 -5.70
CA ARG A 70 23.22 -17.47 -6.89
C ARG A 70 24.06 -18.66 -7.36
N GLU A 71 25.37 -18.52 -7.40
CA GLU A 71 26.31 -19.59 -7.73
C GLU A 71 26.28 -20.72 -6.71
N ALA A 72 26.24 -20.38 -5.42
CA ALA A 72 26.11 -21.37 -4.35
C ALA A 72 24.83 -22.20 -4.49
N ILE A 73 23.70 -21.58 -4.83
CA ILE A 73 22.44 -22.27 -5.10
C ILE A 73 22.51 -23.10 -6.38
N CYS A 74 23.12 -22.60 -7.47
CA CYS A 74 23.35 -23.41 -8.67
C CYS A 74 24.15 -24.68 -8.33
N ALA A 75 25.22 -24.55 -7.53
CA ALA A 75 26.06 -25.67 -7.12
C ALA A 75 25.31 -26.68 -6.25
N ALA A 76 24.52 -26.20 -5.27
CA ALA A 76 23.69 -27.05 -4.43
C ALA A 76 22.61 -27.79 -5.25
N ASN A 77 21.93 -27.10 -6.18
CA ASN A 77 20.92 -27.70 -7.04
C ASN A 77 21.44 -28.87 -7.90
N ASN A 78 22.74 -28.87 -8.20
CA ASN A 78 23.40 -29.93 -8.98
C ASN A 78 24.17 -30.94 -8.11
N ASN A 79 24.14 -30.81 -6.79
CA ASN A 79 24.84 -31.70 -5.87
C ASN A 79 23.85 -32.66 -5.19
N PRO A 80 23.90 -33.97 -5.46
CA PRO A 80 22.94 -34.89 -4.87
C PRO A 80 23.09 -35.04 -3.35
N GLY A 81 21.97 -34.93 -2.63
CA GLY A 81 21.91 -35.10 -1.18
C GLY A 81 21.90 -33.77 -0.43
N PRO A 82 21.98 -33.78 0.91
CA PRO A 82 21.85 -32.56 1.70
C PRO A 82 23.03 -31.60 1.51
N ASP A 83 22.71 -30.32 1.36
CA ASP A 83 23.67 -29.23 1.18
C ASP A 83 23.51 -28.14 2.23
N THR A 84 24.59 -27.40 2.47
CA THR A 84 24.58 -26.24 3.35
C THR A 84 25.30 -25.09 2.67
N ILE A 85 24.62 -23.96 2.53
CA ILE A 85 25.15 -22.67 2.11
C ILE A 85 25.27 -21.80 3.37
N THR A 86 26.48 -21.31 3.64
CA THR A 86 26.75 -20.35 4.72
C THR A 86 26.95 -18.97 4.13
N LEU A 87 26.22 -18.00 4.68
CA LEU A 87 26.39 -16.56 4.45
C LEU A 87 27.13 -15.99 5.67
N PRO A 88 28.47 -15.93 5.62
CA PRO A 88 29.26 -15.39 6.72
C PRO A 88 29.09 -13.87 6.82
N ASP A 89 29.59 -13.31 7.92
CA ASP A 89 29.83 -11.87 8.04
C ASP A 89 30.96 -11.47 7.06
N LEU A 90 30.61 -10.69 6.03
CA LEU A 90 31.53 -10.14 5.05
C LEU A 90 32.01 -8.73 5.44
N GLY A 91 31.65 -8.27 6.64
CA GLY A 91 31.98 -6.95 7.17
C GLY A 91 30.99 -5.85 6.80
N GLY A 92 29.86 -6.20 6.18
CA GLY A 92 28.72 -5.30 5.99
C GLY A 92 27.96 -5.09 7.29
N SER A 93 27.22 -3.99 7.37
CA SER A 93 26.40 -3.67 8.54
C SER A 93 25.09 -3.04 8.07
N PRO A 94 24.17 -3.81 7.47
CA PRO A 94 24.20 -5.27 7.25
C PRO A 94 24.88 -5.71 5.93
N ASP A 95 25.14 -7.01 5.78
CA ASP A 95 25.48 -7.65 4.50
C ASP A 95 24.23 -7.77 3.62
N LEU A 96 24.23 -7.09 2.47
CA LEU A 96 23.09 -6.96 1.56
C LEU A 96 23.28 -7.79 0.29
N TYR A 97 22.69 -8.99 0.25
CA TYR A 97 22.61 -9.84 -0.94
C TYR A 97 21.45 -9.39 -1.82
N THR A 98 21.69 -8.35 -2.63
CA THR A 98 20.66 -7.75 -3.49
C THR A 98 20.65 -8.42 -4.85
N LEU A 99 19.53 -9.00 -5.25
CA LEU A 99 19.36 -9.55 -6.60
C LEU A 99 19.38 -8.41 -7.62
N THR A 100 20.15 -8.56 -8.69
CA THR A 100 20.33 -7.55 -9.75
C THR A 100 20.12 -8.09 -11.15
N LEU A 101 20.16 -9.41 -11.33
CA LEU A 101 19.93 -10.05 -12.62
C LEU A 101 18.43 -10.13 -12.90
N THR A 102 17.88 -9.20 -13.68
CA THR A 102 16.44 -9.16 -13.99
C THR A 102 16.01 -10.32 -14.89
N GLY A 103 14.89 -10.97 -14.58
CA GLY A 103 14.29 -11.98 -15.47
C GLY A 103 13.14 -12.73 -14.80
N ARG A 104 11.95 -12.10 -14.77
CA ARG A 104 10.75 -12.66 -14.13
C ARG A 104 10.31 -13.99 -14.74
N GLY A 105 9.90 -14.92 -13.90
CA GLY A 105 9.36 -16.23 -14.31
C GLY A 105 10.39 -17.14 -14.99
N GLU A 106 11.67 -16.86 -14.78
CA GLU A 106 12.75 -17.82 -15.04
C GLU A 106 12.77 -18.82 -13.88
N ASP A 107 12.92 -20.12 -14.17
CA ASP A 107 12.74 -21.20 -13.18
C ASP A 107 14.03 -22.06 -13.03
N GLY A 108 15.18 -21.47 -13.35
CA GLY A 108 16.47 -22.15 -13.49
C GLY A 108 17.60 -21.50 -12.71
N ASN A 109 17.28 -20.55 -11.80
CA ASN A 109 18.21 -19.80 -10.96
C ASN A 109 19.25 -18.98 -11.74
N ILE A 110 18.99 -18.65 -13.01
CA ILE A 110 19.88 -17.88 -13.89
C ILE A 110 19.62 -16.38 -13.71
N THR A 111 18.37 -15.96 -13.62
CA THR A 111 17.93 -14.57 -13.45
C THR A 111 16.68 -14.51 -12.58
N GLY A 112 16.29 -13.32 -12.13
CA GLY A 112 15.11 -13.12 -11.31
C GLY A 112 15.36 -13.59 -9.89
N ASP A 113 14.42 -14.35 -9.37
CA ASP A 113 14.49 -14.98 -8.06
C ASP A 113 15.56 -16.08 -7.97
N LEU A 114 15.69 -16.65 -6.79
CA LEU A 114 16.61 -17.76 -6.51
C LEU A 114 15.83 -19.08 -6.46
N ASP A 115 15.99 -19.92 -7.49
CA ASP A 115 15.31 -21.22 -7.56
C ASP A 115 16.08 -22.32 -6.83
N ILE A 116 15.38 -23.03 -5.96
CA ILE A 116 15.83 -24.24 -5.27
C ILE A 116 15.12 -25.43 -5.93
N THR A 117 15.91 -26.29 -6.57
CA THR A 117 15.43 -27.37 -7.45
C THR A 117 15.89 -28.76 -7.04
N ASP A 118 16.88 -28.91 -6.15
CA ASP A 118 17.29 -30.23 -5.70
C ASP A 118 16.17 -30.93 -4.91
N THR A 119 15.86 -32.14 -5.34
CA THR A 119 14.84 -33.02 -4.73
C THR A 119 15.46 -34.23 -4.04
N SER A 120 16.78 -34.37 -4.11
CA SER A 120 17.52 -35.53 -3.58
C SER A 120 18.02 -35.30 -2.15
N GLY A 121 18.10 -34.05 -1.70
CA GLY A 121 18.37 -33.67 -0.32
C GLY A 121 17.74 -32.35 0.09
N ALA A 122 18.02 -31.94 1.33
CA ALA A 122 17.60 -30.65 1.86
C ALA A 122 18.71 -29.63 1.71
N LEU A 123 18.38 -28.44 1.20
CA LEU A 123 19.27 -27.29 1.18
C LEU A 123 19.06 -26.45 2.44
N ILE A 124 20.12 -26.22 3.20
CA ILE A 124 20.13 -25.30 4.35
C ILE A 124 20.87 -24.02 3.94
N ILE A 125 20.22 -22.87 4.03
CA ILE A 125 20.83 -21.54 3.87
C ILE A 125 20.86 -20.88 5.25
N THR A 126 22.06 -20.71 5.79
CA THR A 126 22.26 -20.10 7.11
C THR A 126 22.96 -18.76 6.99
N GLY A 127 22.35 -17.73 7.54
CA GLY A 127 22.94 -16.42 7.77
C GLY A 127 23.67 -16.31 9.10
N ASN A 128 24.19 -15.11 9.37
CA ASN A 128 24.86 -14.73 10.61
C ASN A 128 23.95 -13.94 11.58
N GLY A 129 22.64 -13.87 11.31
CA GLY A 129 21.64 -13.15 12.10
C GLY A 129 20.66 -12.38 11.21
N ALA A 130 19.39 -12.30 11.62
CA ALA A 130 18.36 -11.63 10.83
C ALA A 130 18.66 -10.12 10.62
N SER A 131 19.29 -9.46 11.58
CA SER A 131 19.69 -8.05 11.46
C SER A 131 21.00 -7.82 10.68
N THR A 132 21.76 -8.87 10.36
CA THR A 132 23.08 -8.77 9.72
C THR A 132 23.13 -9.37 8.33
N THR A 133 22.34 -10.41 8.05
CA THR A 133 22.28 -11.09 6.75
C THR A 133 20.95 -10.83 6.08
N ILE A 134 20.95 -10.03 5.02
CA ILE A 134 19.72 -9.64 4.31
C ILE A 134 19.79 -10.05 2.85
N ILE A 135 18.83 -10.85 2.42
CA ILE A 135 18.63 -11.25 1.02
C ILE A 135 17.40 -10.50 0.51
N GLN A 136 17.57 -9.76 -0.58
CA GLN A 136 16.51 -8.89 -1.09
C GLN A 136 16.46 -8.84 -2.61
N ALA A 137 15.26 -8.83 -3.19
CA ALA A 137 15.08 -8.72 -4.64
C ALA A 137 14.98 -7.26 -5.13
N GLY A 138 15.10 -6.29 -4.23
CA GLY A 138 15.05 -4.87 -4.52
C GLY A 138 15.56 -4.05 -3.35
N THR A 139 15.68 -2.73 -3.54
CA THR A 139 15.99 -1.82 -2.43
C THR A 139 14.73 -1.38 -1.66
N THR A 140 13.55 -1.58 -2.26
CA THR A 140 12.23 -1.36 -1.66
C THR A 140 11.25 -2.41 -2.19
N ASN A 141 10.13 -2.62 -1.50
CA ASN A 141 9.04 -3.51 -1.95
C ASN A 141 8.29 -3.01 -3.21
N THR A 142 8.59 -1.79 -3.67
CA THR A 142 8.07 -1.20 -4.90
C THR A 142 8.98 -1.38 -6.11
N ASN A 143 10.24 -1.77 -5.91
CA ASN A 143 11.21 -1.94 -6.98
C ASN A 143 11.88 -3.33 -7.02
N GLY A 144 11.33 -4.30 -6.29
CA GLY A 144 11.75 -5.69 -6.39
C GLY A 144 11.70 -6.20 -7.84
N ILE A 145 12.83 -6.70 -8.33
CA ILE A 145 12.99 -7.17 -9.73
C ILE A 145 12.25 -8.49 -9.98
N ASP A 146 12.05 -9.25 -8.92
CA ASP A 146 11.30 -10.49 -8.83
C ASP A 146 10.94 -10.73 -7.36
N ARG A 147 10.34 -11.87 -7.06
CA ARG A 147 10.37 -12.46 -5.72
C ARG A 147 11.79 -12.82 -5.28
N VAL A 148 11.96 -13.25 -4.04
CA VAL A 148 13.31 -13.61 -3.54
C VAL A 148 13.63 -15.09 -3.80
N PHE A 149 12.72 -16.01 -3.45
CA PHE A 149 12.97 -17.45 -3.54
C PHE A 149 11.85 -18.28 -4.18
N HIS A 150 12.24 -19.26 -5.01
CA HIS A 150 11.39 -20.36 -5.48
C HIS A 150 11.81 -21.72 -4.98
N VAL A 151 10.96 -22.31 -4.15
CA VAL A 151 11.09 -23.73 -3.80
C VAL A 151 10.21 -24.55 -4.73
N ARG A 152 10.87 -25.21 -5.68
CA ARG A 152 10.24 -25.96 -6.77
C ARG A 152 9.67 -27.30 -6.27
N PRO A 153 8.82 -27.99 -7.06
CA PRO A 153 8.19 -29.22 -6.62
C PRO A 153 9.13 -30.30 -6.13
N GLY A 154 8.86 -30.80 -4.92
CA GLY A 154 9.66 -31.83 -4.24
C GLY A 154 10.96 -31.35 -3.61
N ALA A 155 11.34 -30.08 -3.79
CA ALA A 155 12.54 -29.53 -3.17
C ALA A 155 12.32 -29.27 -1.67
N THR A 156 13.41 -29.33 -0.89
CA THR A 156 13.39 -29.01 0.55
C THR A 156 14.40 -27.92 0.86
N ALA A 157 13.94 -26.86 1.51
CA ALA A 157 14.77 -25.71 1.88
C ALA A 157 14.60 -25.33 3.35
N THR A 158 15.69 -24.91 3.98
CA THR A 158 15.70 -24.33 5.31
C THR A 158 16.39 -22.97 5.29
N PHE A 159 15.73 -21.94 5.81
CA PHE A 159 16.26 -20.59 5.95
C PHE A 159 16.45 -20.29 7.44
N GLU A 160 17.70 -20.01 7.84
CA GLU A 160 18.08 -19.82 9.25
C GLU A 160 18.89 -18.55 9.46
N ASN A 161 18.55 -17.78 10.49
CA ASN A 161 19.30 -16.59 10.93
C ASN A 161 19.52 -15.53 9.83
N LEU A 162 18.47 -15.19 9.08
CA LEU A 162 18.55 -14.25 7.96
C LEU A 162 17.25 -13.46 7.77
N THR A 163 17.30 -12.42 6.92
CA THR A 163 16.12 -11.66 6.48
C THR A 163 15.87 -11.84 4.99
N ILE A 164 14.62 -12.06 4.61
CA ILE A 164 14.11 -12.09 3.23
C ILE A 164 13.17 -10.92 3.03
N ARG A 165 13.52 -9.97 2.15
CA ARG A 165 12.72 -8.76 1.95
C ARG A 165 12.70 -8.18 0.56
N HIS A 166 11.79 -7.24 0.33
CA HIS A 166 11.66 -6.47 -0.91
C HIS A 166 11.47 -7.33 -2.16
N GLY A 167 11.09 -8.59 -1.98
CA GLY A 167 10.59 -9.43 -3.04
C GLY A 167 9.28 -8.87 -3.56
N ARG A 168 9.16 -8.77 -4.88
CA ARG A 168 8.00 -8.19 -5.53
C ARG A 168 7.60 -9.00 -6.75
N THR A 169 6.33 -9.39 -6.82
CA THR A 169 5.71 -9.81 -8.07
C THR A 169 4.98 -8.61 -8.70
N ASP A 170 5.11 -8.41 -10.02
CA ASP A 170 4.35 -7.42 -10.78
C ASP A 170 3.75 -8.03 -12.06
N GLN A 171 2.60 -7.49 -12.51
CA GLN A 171 2.01 -7.88 -13.78
C GLN A 171 2.72 -7.20 -14.95
N ALA A 172 3.76 -7.83 -15.48
CA ALA A 172 4.30 -7.47 -16.79
C ALA A 172 4.00 -8.50 -17.89
N ALA A 173 3.54 -9.71 -17.57
CA ALA A 173 3.21 -10.73 -18.57
C ALA A 173 1.83 -11.34 -18.34
N ALA A 174 0.91 -11.15 -19.30
CA ALA A 174 -0.39 -11.80 -19.27
C ALA A 174 -0.21 -13.34 -19.21
N GLY A 175 -0.59 -13.94 -18.08
CA GLY A 175 -0.61 -15.39 -17.88
C GLY A 175 0.42 -15.96 -16.90
N SER A 176 1.27 -15.14 -16.27
CA SER A 176 2.08 -15.59 -15.13
C SER A 176 1.29 -15.47 -13.83
N GLN A 177 1.26 -16.56 -13.04
CA GLN A 177 0.77 -16.54 -11.67
C GLN A 177 1.95 -16.17 -10.79
N ASP A 178 2.21 -14.88 -10.62
CA ASP A 178 3.34 -14.41 -9.82
C ASP A 178 2.87 -14.13 -8.39
N ASP A 179 2.90 -15.18 -7.58
CA ASP A 179 2.59 -15.18 -6.14
C ASP A 179 3.85 -15.29 -5.28
N GLY A 180 3.75 -15.01 -3.97
CA GLY A 180 4.84 -15.30 -3.05
C GLY A 180 5.97 -14.29 -3.16
N GLY A 181 5.68 -13.01 -2.88
CA GLY A 181 6.64 -11.92 -3.04
C GLY A 181 7.99 -12.22 -2.38
N GLY A 182 8.00 -12.73 -1.15
CA GLY A 182 9.23 -13.23 -0.53
C GLY A 182 9.57 -14.65 -1.02
N ILE A 183 8.72 -15.61 -0.67
CA ILE A 183 8.91 -17.03 -0.95
C ILE A 183 7.65 -17.60 -1.62
N ARG A 184 7.83 -18.38 -2.68
CA ARG A 184 6.78 -19.30 -3.16
C ARG A 184 7.24 -20.75 -3.15
N ILE A 185 6.33 -21.62 -2.74
CA ILE A 185 6.55 -23.06 -2.51
C ILE A 185 5.56 -23.84 -3.37
N ASP A 186 6.07 -24.71 -4.23
CA ASP A 186 5.24 -25.49 -5.16
C ASP A 186 5.21 -26.98 -4.79
N GLY A 187 4.63 -27.34 -3.65
CA GLY A 187 4.61 -28.75 -3.21
C GLY A 187 5.97 -29.25 -2.68
N GLY A 188 6.81 -28.31 -2.22
CA GLY A 188 8.06 -28.56 -1.50
C GLY A 188 7.91 -28.45 0.02
N ASN A 189 9.03 -28.62 0.74
CA ASN A 189 9.09 -28.44 2.20
C ASN A 189 10.00 -27.25 2.54
N VAL A 190 9.46 -26.27 3.25
CA VAL A 190 10.23 -25.11 3.71
C VAL A 190 10.20 -25.00 5.22
N THR A 191 11.39 -24.81 5.81
CA THR A 191 11.55 -24.41 7.20
C THR A 191 12.14 -23.01 7.27
N VAL A 192 11.55 -22.14 8.09
CA VAL A 192 12.06 -20.80 8.40
C VAL A 192 12.28 -20.74 9.90
N THR A 193 13.50 -20.41 10.33
CA THR A 193 13.84 -20.36 11.76
C THR A 193 14.74 -19.19 12.10
N ASN A 194 14.49 -18.52 13.22
CA ASN A 194 15.27 -17.34 13.66
C ASN A 194 15.41 -16.27 12.57
N SER A 195 14.40 -16.11 11.72
CA SER A 195 14.50 -15.34 10.48
C SER A 195 13.34 -14.37 10.32
N ALA A 196 13.55 -13.31 9.55
CA ALA A 196 12.51 -12.34 9.23
C ALA A 196 12.11 -12.45 7.75
N ILE A 197 10.80 -12.44 7.48
CA ILE A 197 10.24 -12.27 6.13
C ILE A 197 9.46 -10.97 6.17
N THR A 198 10.06 -9.90 5.66
CA THR A 198 9.53 -8.55 5.83
C THR A 198 9.47 -7.75 4.55
N ASP A 199 8.51 -6.84 4.44
CA ASP A 199 8.45 -5.86 3.35
C ASP A 199 8.49 -6.52 1.96
N ASN A 200 7.80 -7.64 1.79
CA ASN A 200 7.60 -8.26 0.48
C ASN A 200 6.20 -7.91 -0.06
N ALA A 201 6.03 -7.97 -1.38
CA ALA A 201 4.81 -7.56 -2.04
C ALA A 201 4.41 -8.53 -3.15
N ALA A 202 3.20 -9.08 -3.10
CA ALA A 202 2.57 -9.72 -4.24
C ALA A 202 1.62 -8.72 -4.90
N GLN A 203 1.98 -8.17 -6.07
CA GLN A 203 1.20 -7.11 -6.71
C GLN A 203 0.79 -7.41 -8.15
N GLY A 204 -0.47 -7.15 -8.44
CA GLY A 204 -1.02 -7.04 -9.79
C GLY A 204 -1.88 -8.23 -10.23
N GLY A 205 -2.92 -7.93 -11.02
CA GLY A 205 -3.86 -8.92 -11.54
C GLY A 205 -4.91 -9.29 -10.51
N THR A 206 -5.94 -10.03 -10.90
CA THR A 206 -7.11 -10.35 -10.06
C THR A 206 -6.90 -11.59 -9.18
N SER A 207 -5.66 -12.03 -8.96
CA SER A 207 -5.35 -13.26 -8.19
C SER A 207 -3.85 -13.43 -7.91
N VAL A 208 -3.25 -12.55 -7.10
CA VAL A 208 -1.88 -12.75 -6.60
C VAL A 208 -1.86 -12.73 -5.09
N ASP A 209 -1.40 -13.82 -4.49
CA ASP A 209 -1.50 -14.04 -3.06
C ASP A 209 -0.13 -14.23 -2.40
N GLY A 210 -0.10 -14.10 -1.07
CA GLY A 210 1.10 -14.43 -0.30
C GLY A 210 2.17 -13.37 -0.48
N GLY A 211 1.95 -12.15 0.04
CA GLY A 211 2.93 -11.06 -0.07
C GLY A 211 4.30 -11.48 0.47
N GLY A 212 4.30 -12.09 1.66
CA GLY A 212 5.49 -12.73 2.25
C GLY A 212 5.71 -14.13 1.69
N ILE A 213 4.75 -15.03 1.91
CA ILE A 213 4.85 -16.45 1.55
C ILE A 213 3.60 -16.93 0.84
N ARG A 214 3.77 -17.58 -0.32
CA ARG A 214 2.73 -18.42 -0.96
C ARG A 214 3.11 -19.89 -0.83
N ALA A 215 2.26 -20.66 -0.18
CA ALA A 215 2.39 -22.12 -0.10
C ALA A 215 1.31 -22.79 -0.96
N ASN A 216 1.70 -23.31 -2.13
CA ASN A 216 0.77 -24.00 -3.03
C ASN A 216 0.42 -25.41 -2.54
N ALA A 217 -0.60 -26.01 -3.14
CA ALA A 217 -1.11 -27.32 -2.75
C ALA A 217 0.00 -28.38 -2.57
N GLY A 218 -0.06 -29.14 -1.49
CA GLY A 218 0.92 -30.18 -1.15
C GLY A 218 2.22 -29.66 -0.52
N SER A 219 2.33 -28.36 -0.26
CA SER A 219 3.49 -27.78 0.42
C SER A 219 3.49 -28.08 1.92
N THR A 220 4.68 -28.22 2.50
CA THR A 220 4.87 -28.21 3.96
C THR A 220 5.64 -26.94 4.34
N LEU A 221 5.11 -26.18 5.31
CA LEU A 221 5.73 -24.95 5.80
C LEU A 221 5.87 -25.01 7.32
N THR A 222 7.09 -24.92 7.81
CA THR A 222 7.39 -24.83 9.25
C THR A 222 8.04 -23.50 9.55
N ILE A 223 7.49 -22.75 10.49
CA ILE A 223 8.03 -21.45 10.91
C ILE A 223 8.22 -21.50 12.43
N ALA A 224 9.43 -21.18 12.87
CA ALA A 224 9.79 -21.20 14.28
C ALA A 224 10.60 -19.96 14.65
N ASP A 225 10.31 -19.36 15.80
CA ASP A 225 11.14 -18.29 16.38
C ASP A 225 11.43 -17.14 15.37
N SER A 226 10.43 -16.80 14.56
CA SER A 226 10.59 -15.95 13.36
C SER A 226 9.53 -14.87 13.27
N THR A 227 9.80 -13.83 12.48
CA THR A 227 8.88 -12.71 12.29
C THR A 227 8.48 -12.56 10.83
N ILE A 228 7.18 -12.41 10.58
CA ILE A 228 6.61 -12.15 9.26
C ILE A 228 5.88 -10.82 9.33
N SER A 229 6.44 -9.79 8.71
CA SER A 229 5.97 -8.43 8.94
C SER A 229 5.89 -7.54 7.71
N ASN A 230 4.96 -6.58 7.71
CA ASN A 230 4.88 -5.54 6.67
C ASN A 230 4.81 -6.08 5.23
N ASN A 231 4.35 -7.31 5.05
CA ASN A 231 4.18 -7.87 3.72
C ASN A 231 2.80 -7.50 3.17
N SER A 232 2.69 -7.36 1.85
CA SER A 232 1.47 -6.89 1.19
C SER A 232 1.04 -7.77 0.03
N SER A 233 -0.27 -8.00 -0.13
CA SER A 233 -0.86 -8.75 -1.24
C SER A 233 -2.01 -7.95 -1.86
N SER A 234 -2.17 -8.01 -3.19
CA SER A 234 -3.33 -7.40 -3.86
C SER A 234 -4.57 -8.30 -3.96
N ASP A 235 -4.50 -9.52 -3.44
CA ASP A 235 -5.65 -10.43 -3.26
C ASP A 235 -5.65 -10.93 -1.81
N GLN A 236 -5.14 -12.13 -1.53
CA GLN A 236 -5.19 -12.74 -0.19
C GLN A 236 -3.81 -12.93 0.45
N GLY A 237 -3.79 -13.04 1.79
CA GLY A 237 -2.61 -13.50 2.53
C GLY A 237 -1.45 -12.52 2.42
N GLY A 238 -1.58 -11.31 2.99
CA GLY A 238 -0.50 -10.32 2.98
C GLY A 238 0.80 -10.89 3.51
N GLY A 239 0.75 -11.55 4.67
CA GLY A 239 1.85 -12.31 5.23
C GLY A 239 2.00 -13.67 4.58
N ILE A 240 1.00 -14.54 4.74
CA ILE A 240 1.02 -15.94 4.27
C ILE A 240 -0.30 -16.27 3.57
N HIS A 241 -0.22 -16.83 2.36
CA HIS A 241 -1.35 -17.52 1.73
C HIS A 241 -1.11 -19.02 1.61
N LEU A 242 -2.12 -19.80 2.01
CA LEU A 242 -2.13 -21.25 2.00
C LEU A 242 -3.15 -21.76 0.99
N ASP A 243 -2.69 -22.43 -0.05
CA ASP A 243 -3.55 -23.02 -1.06
C ASP A 243 -3.63 -24.54 -0.87
N GLY A 244 -4.86 -25.03 -0.73
CA GLY A 244 -5.22 -26.44 -0.66
C GLY A 244 -6.26 -26.81 -1.72
N THR A 245 -6.34 -26.04 -2.80
CA THR A 245 -7.15 -26.37 -3.97
C THR A 245 -6.43 -27.40 -4.84
N THR A 246 -7.16 -28.41 -5.32
CA THR A 246 -6.59 -29.50 -6.15
C THR A 246 -6.66 -29.20 -7.65
N ALA A 247 -7.10 -27.99 -8.04
CA ALA A 247 -7.37 -27.62 -9.41
C ALA A 247 -6.35 -26.62 -9.94
N GLY A 248 -5.32 -27.08 -10.66
CA GLY A 248 -4.56 -26.27 -11.62
C GLY A 248 -3.09 -25.95 -11.30
N GLY A 249 -2.55 -26.28 -10.12
CA GLY A 249 -1.14 -26.04 -9.75
C GLY A 249 -0.35 -27.33 -9.46
N SER A 250 0.98 -27.25 -9.55
CA SER A 250 1.99 -28.34 -9.61
C SER A 250 2.07 -29.32 -8.41
N GLY A 251 1.13 -29.29 -7.46
CA GLY A 251 1.14 -30.14 -6.28
C GLY A 251 -0.17 -30.92 -6.08
N SER A 252 -0.05 -32.19 -5.69
CA SER A 252 -1.18 -33.04 -5.30
C SER A 252 -1.01 -33.43 -3.83
N GLY A 253 -1.85 -32.93 -2.94
CA GLY A 253 -1.78 -33.32 -1.53
C GLY A 253 -2.32 -32.28 -0.57
N ALA A 254 -2.34 -32.64 0.72
CA ALA A 254 -2.70 -31.72 1.78
C ALA A 254 -1.51 -30.81 2.12
N SER A 255 -1.75 -29.50 2.18
CA SER A 255 -0.76 -28.53 2.65
C SER A 255 -0.71 -28.56 4.18
N THR A 256 0.48 -28.70 4.76
CA THR A 256 0.68 -28.78 6.22
C THR A 256 1.54 -27.64 6.72
N ILE A 257 1.00 -26.82 7.64
CA ILE A 257 1.65 -25.61 8.12
C ILE A 257 1.71 -25.62 9.65
N ASN A 258 2.92 -25.44 10.18
CA ASN A 258 3.17 -25.37 11.61
C ASN A 258 3.94 -24.09 11.92
N ILE A 259 3.35 -23.23 12.73
CA ILE A 259 3.96 -21.98 13.17
C ILE A 259 4.08 -22.03 14.69
N THR A 260 5.29 -21.81 15.20
CA THR A 260 5.60 -21.87 16.63
C THR A 260 6.42 -20.67 17.07
N ASN A 261 6.12 -20.07 18.23
CA ASN A 261 6.91 -18.98 18.81
C ASN A 261 7.23 -17.87 17.81
N SER A 262 6.26 -17.48 16.99
CA SER A 262 6.50 -16.56 15.88
C SER A 262 5.54 -15.40 15.93
N THR A 263 5.97 -14.27 15.40
CA THR A 263 5.18 -13.05 15.34
C THR A 263 4.80 -12.76 13.89
N ILE A 264 3.51 -12.53 13.63
CA ILE A 264 2.96 -12.18 12.32
C ILE A 264 2.27 -10.82 12.48
N SER A 265 2.89 -9.76 11.94
CA SER A 265 2.46 -8.40 12.28
C SER A 265 2.54 -7.37 11.16
N GLY A 266 1.61 -6.43 11.10
CA GLY A 266 1.67 -5.34 10.12
C GLY A 266 1.46 -5.77 8.66
N ASN A 267 1.03 -7.00 8.41
CA ASN A 267 0.82 -7.48 7.04
C ASN A 267 -0.55 -7.02 6.50
N SER A 268 -0.65 -6.81 5.19
CA SER A 268 -1.85 -6.27 4.54
C SER A 268 -2.27 -7.05 3.30
N ALA A 269 -3.57 -7.26 3.15
CA ALA A 269 -4.19 -7.82 1.94
C ALA A 269 -5.27 -6.86 1.43
N VAL A 270 -5.66 -6.97 0.16
CA VAL A 270 -6.81 -6.23 -0.35
C VAL A 270 -8.12 -6.96 -0.02
N ASP A 271 -8.13 -8.29 -0.16
CA ASP A 271 -9.34 -9.11 -0.01
C ASP A 271 -9.36 -9.86 1.34
N ASP A 272 -8.73 -11.03 1.48
CA ASP A 272 -8.81 -11.82 2.73
C ASP A 272 -7.45 -12.04 3.42
N GLY A 273 -7.45 -12.07 4.75
CA GLY A 273 -6.32 -12.55 5.55
C GLY A 273 -5.07 -11.69 5.42
N GLY A 274 -5.08 -10.48 5.98
CA GLY A 274 -3.90 -9.61 6.02
C GLY A 274 -2.66 -10.33 6.56
N GLY A 275 -2.82 -11.07 7.67
CA GLY A 275 -1.77 -11.91 8.24
C GLY A 275 -1.68 -13.27 7.54
N ILE A 276 -2.73 -14.09 7.68
CA ILE A 276 -2.82 -15.44 7.10
C ILE A 276 -4.15 -15.61 6.36
N ALA A 277 -4.11 -16.10 5.13
CA ALA A 277 -5.29 -16.55 4.39
C ALA A 277 -5.16 -18.03 3.98
N SER A 278 -6.29 -18.73 3.84
CA SER A 278 -6.30 -20.12 3.38
C SER A 278 -7.48 -20.47 2.49
N THR A 279 -7.20 -21.12 1.35
CA THR A 279 -8.19 -21.48 0.34
C THR A 279 -8.20 -22.99 0.04
N GLY A 280 -9.39 -23.56 -0.12
CA GLY A 280 -9.56 -25.00 -0.37
C GLY A 280 -9.82 -25.84 0.89
N THR A 281 -9.76 -27.17 0.73
CA THR A 281 -10.23 -28.14 1.76
C THR A 281 -9.14 -29.04 2.32
N THR A 282 -7.98 -29.13 1.68
CA THR A 282 -6.88 -29.99 2.10
C THR A 282 -5.76 -29.17 2.72
N ILE A 283 -6.08 -28.40 3.77
CA ILE A 283 -5.12 -27.61 4.54
C ILE A 283 -5.15 -28.07 5.99
N SER A 284 -3.97 -28.20 6.59
CA SER A 284 -3.78 -28.29 8.04
C SER A 284 -2.89 -27.13 8.49
N LEU A 285 -3.42 -26.22 9.30
CA LEU A 285 -2.65 -25.13 9.91
C LEU A 285 -2.70 -25.23 11.44
N THR A 286 -1.51 -25.17 12.05
CA THR A 286 -1.33 -25.24 13.50
C THR A 286 -0.50 -24.05 13.98
N LEU A 287 -1.06 -23.29 14.92
CA LEU A 287 -0.38 -22.18 15.61
C LEU A 287 -0.14 -22.56 17.07
N ASN A 288 1.11 -22.49 17.52
CA ASN A 288 1.48 -22.68 18.93
C ASN A 288 2.30 -21.50 19.42
N ASN A 289 1.83 -20.80 20.45
CA ASN A 289 2.57 -19.66 21.00
C ASN A 289 2.88 -18.62 19.91
N VAL A 290 1.90 -18.31 19.07
CA VAL A 290 2.03 -17.34 17.96
C VAL A 290 1.30 -16.06 18.32
N THR A 291 1.86 -14.92 17.95
CA THR A 291 1.16 -13.63 18.01
C THR A 291 0.84 -13.17 16.59
N VAL A 292 -0.45 -12.97 16.30
CA VAL A 292 -0.94 -12.41 15.03
C VAL A 292 -1.63 -11.09 15.31
N ALA A 293 -0.97 -9.97 15.02
CA ALA A 293 -1.44 -8.64 15.41
C ALA A 293 -1.20 -7.55 14.37
N ASN A 294 -1.95 -6.44 14.41
CA ASN A 294 -1.76 -5.31 13.49
C ASN A 294 -1.81 -5.67 11.99
N ASN A 295 -2.42 -6.79 11.63
CA ASN A 295 -2.61 -7.13 10.23
C ASN A 295 -3.95 -6.57 9.74
N SER A 296 -4.04 -6.28 8.44
CA SER A 296 -5.18 -5.58 7.88
C SER A 296 -5.64 -6.15 6.56
N THR A 297 -6.93 -6.00 6.29
CA THR A 297 -7.48 -6.28 4.96
C THR A 297 -8.47 -5.22 4.51
N GLY A 298 -8.67 -5.11 3.19
CA GLY A 298 -9.62 -4.19 2.57
C GLY A 298 -11.07 -4.71 2.57
N ASP A 299 -11.29 -6.02 2.67
CA ASP A 299 -12.64 -6.59 2.80
C ASP A 299 -13.15 -6.51 4.25
N ALA A 300 -14.21 -5.74 4.46
CA ALA A 300 -14.84 -5.57 5.78
C ALA A 300 -15.49 -6.84 6.36
N SER A 301 -15.64 -7.90 5.56
CA SER A 301 -16.24 -9.18 5.95
C SER A 301 -15.23 -10.31 6.21
N ALA A 302 -13.96 -10.08 5.87
CA ALA A 302 -12.88 -11.04 6.01
C ALA A 302 -12.13 -10.90 7.33
N GLY A 303 -11.28 -11.89 7.63
CA GLY A 303 -10.36 -11.82 8.76
C GLY A 303 -9.12 -10.99 8.42
N GLY A 304 -8.97 -9.79 8.98
CA GLY A 304 -7.74 -8.98 8.82
C GLY A 304 -6.49 -9.65 9.40
N GLY A 305 -6.64 -10.39 10.51
CA GLY A 305 -5.58 -11.21 11.08
C GLY A 305 -5.45 -12.56 10.37
N ILE A 306 -6.49 -13.37 10.49
CA ILE A 306 -6.54 -14.73 9.93
C ILE A 306 -7.88 -14.95 9.24
N ASP A 307 -7.84 -15.37 7.97
CA ASP A 307 -9.00 -15.87 7.22
C ASP A 307 -8.87 -17.37 6.90
N LEU A 308 -9.76 -18.16 7.48
CA LEU A 308 -9.71 -19.62 7.42
C LEU A 308 -10.79 -20.21 6.51
N GLY A 309 -10.37 -20.86 5.42
CA GLY A 309 -11.25 -21.61 4.51
C GLY A 309 -11.80 -22.93 5.09
N SER A 310 -11.88 -23.98 4.27
CA SER A 310 -12.52 -25.26 4.61
C SER A 310 -11.53 -26.37 5.04
N GLY A 311 -10.49 -26.02 5.78
CA GLY A 311 -9.43 -26.93 6.26
C GLY A 311 -9.56 -27.38 7.72
N THR A 312 -8.46 -27.93 8.26
CA THR A 312 -8.31 -28.30 9.68
C THR A 312 -7.35 -27.34 10.37
N TYR A 313 -7.83 -26.66 11.40
CA TYR A 313 -7.11 -25.57 12.04
C TYR A 313 -7.00 -25.79 13.54
N SER A 314 -5.83 -25.52 14.12
CA SER A 314 -5.65 -25.53 15.57
C SER A 314 -4.80 -24.37 16.05
N LEU A 315 -5.27 -23.71 17.11
CA LEU A 315 -4.57 -22.62 17.77
C LEU A 315 -4.40 -22.98 19.25
N LYS A 316 -3.18 -22.84 19.75
CA LYS A 316 -2.87 -23.10 21.15
C LYS A 316 -1.93 -22.05 21.72
N ASN A 317 -2.22 -21.56 22.92
CA ASN A 317 -1.42 -20.53 23.59
C ASN A 317 -1.10 -19.33 22.71
N SER A 318 -2.00 -18.98 21.78
CA SER A 318 -1.73 -17.98 20.74
C SER A 318 -2.59 -16.74 20.94
N ILE A 319 -2.19 -15.63 20.31
CA ILE A 319 -2.89 -14.34 20.33
C ILE A 319 -3.27 -13.97 18.90
N VAL A 320 -4.53 -13.58 18.70
CA VAL A 320 -5.04 -12.94 17.47
C VAL A 320 -5.81 -11.69 17.89
N ALA A 321 -5.17 -10.52 17.78
CA ALA A 321 -5.63 -9.26 18.37
C ALA A 321 -5.15 -8.05 17.56
N ASP A 322 -5.72 -6.87 17.77
CA ASP A 322 -5.29 -5.62 17.09
C ASP A 322 -5.27 -5.67 15.55
N ASN A 323 -5.95 -6.61 14.91
CA ASN A 323 -6.09 -6.66 13.45
C ASN A 323 -7.34 -5.87 13.02
N THR A 324 -7.31 -5.23 11.85
CA THR A 324 -8.44 -4.43 11.37
C THR A 324 -9.57 -5.31 10.84
N THR A 325 -10.80 -4.78 10.76
CA THR A 325 -12.04 -5.48 10.37
C THR A 325 -12.47 -6.55 11.39
N ILE A 326 -12.07 -7.81 11.18
CA ILE A 326 -12.30 -8.96 12.06
C ILE A 326 -10.93 -9.60 12.36
N ASN A 327 -10.63 -9.85 13.64
CA ASN A 327 -9.36 -10.49 14.01
C ASN A 327 -9.20 -11.89 13.39
N MET A 328 -10.26 -12.71 13.45
CA MET A 328 -10.27 -14.03 12.82
C MET A 328 -11.62 -14.37 12.17
N PHE A 329 -11.60 -14.71 10.89
CA PHE A 329 -12.75 -15.28 10.18
C PHE A 329 -12.54 -16.78 9.97
N CYS A 330 -13.60 -17.57 10.16
CA CYS A 330 -13.55 -19.02 9.95
C CYS A 330 -14.74 -19.54 9.13
N GLY A 331 -14.44 -20.12 7.98
CA GLY A 331 -15.35 -20.99 7.23
C GLY A 331 -15.56 -22.35 7.91
N THR A 332 -14.55 -22.85 8.63
CA THR A 332 -14.66 -24.05 9.50
C THR A 332 -14.10 -23.74 10.89
N ALA A 333 -14.85 -24.11 11.93
CA ALA A 333 -14.45 -23.84 13.32
C ALA A 333 -13.11 -24.53 13.68
N PRO A 334 -12.08 -23.76 14.11
CA PRO A 334 -10.80 -24.31 14.55
C PRO A 334 -10.89 -24.98 15.93
N THR A 335 -9.91 -25.83 16.25
CA THR A 335 -9.67 -26.30 17.63
C THR A 335 -8.81 -25.28 18.37
N ILE A 336 -9.42 -24.53 19.29
CA ILE A 336 -8.74 -23.44 20.03
C ILE A 336 -8.56 -23.84 21.50
N GLY A 337 -7.33 -23.73 22.01
CA GLY A 337 -7.03 -23.93 23.43
C GLY A 337 -6.15 -22.81 24.00
N TYR A 338 -6.51 -22.31 25.19
CA TYR A 338 -5.75 -21.31 25.94
C TYR A 338 -5.24 -20.14 25.09
N SER A 339 -6.07 -19.63 24.17
CA SER A 339 -5.69 -18.56 23.24
C SER A 339 -6.54 -17.30 23.47
N ILE A 340 -6.03 -16.14 23.02
CA ILE A 340 -6.73 -14.85 23.03
C ILE A 340 -7.14 -14.50 21.61
N ILE A 341 -8.44 -14.26 21.39
CA ILE A 341 -8.98 -13.82 20.11
C ILE A 341 -9.94 -12.67 20.38
N GLU A 342 -9.52 -11.43 20.15
CA GLU A 342 -10.30 -10.22 20.48
C GLU A 342 -11.55 -10.03 19.60
N GLY A 343 -11.63 -10.71 18.46
CA GLY A 343 -12.79 -10.67 17.58
C GLY A 343 -12.82 -11.86 16.65
N SER A 344 -13.98 -12.48 16.48
CA SER A 344 -14.10 -13.57 15.51
C SER A 344 -15.47 -13.64 14.86
N SER A 345 -15.49 -14.17 13.63
CA SER A 345 -16.70 -14.45 12.86
C SER A 345 -16.61 -15.85 12.26
N GLY A 346 -17.73 -16.59 12.24
CA GLY A 346 -17.77 -17.96 11.71
C GLY A 346 -17.02 -19.03 12.53
N CYS A 347 -16.20 -18.65 13.52
CA CYS A 347 -15.37 -19.55 14.33
C CYS A 347 -16.10 -20.32 15.45
N GLY A 348 -17.42 -20.12 15.58
CA GLY A 348 -18.19 -20.62 16.73
C GLY A 348 -17.98 -19.77 17.99
N THR A 349 -18.52 -20.21 19.12
CA THR A 349 -18.39 -19.49 20.39
C THR A 349 -17.00 -19.69 20.98
N ILE A 350 -16.26 -18.60 21.15
CA ILE A 350 -15.01 -18.59 21.93
C ILE A 350 -15.38 -18.56 23.42
N SER A 351 -15.07 -19.64 24.13
CA SER A 351 -15.34 -19.77 25.57
C SER A 351 -14.08 -20.13 26.35
N ALA A 352 -14.14 -19.89 27.66
CA ALA A 352 -13.10 -20.33 28.59
C ALA A 352 -12.68 -21.79 28.34
N PRO A 353 -11.37 -22.12 28.37
CA PRO A 353 -10.26 -21.29 28.86
C PRO A 353 -9.70 -20.26 27.84
N ASN A 354 -10.29 -20.12 26.66
CA ASN A 354 -9.94 -19.06 25.71
C ASN A 354 -10.51 -17.71 26.16
N LEU A 355 -9.85 -16.61 25.81
CA LEU A 355 -10.28 -15.25 26.14
C LEU A 355 -10.58 -14.44 24.87
N THR A 356 -11.42 -13.42 25.03
CA THR A 356 -11.74 -12.41 24.00
C THR A 356 -11.43 -10.99 24.48
N ALA A 357 -10.57 -10.87 25.48
CA ALA A 357 -10.15 -9.59 26.04
C ALA A 357 -8.83 -9.16 25.43
N ASP A 358 -8.56 -7.86 25.48
CA ASP A 358 -7.34 -7.25 24.99
C ASP A 358 -6.09 -7.89 25.61
N PRO A 359 -5.18 -8.45 24.79
CA PRO A 359 -3.92 -9.01 25.29
C PRO A 359 -2.95 -7.95 25.84
N GLY A 360 -3.14 -6.66 25.63
CA GLY A 360 -2.23 -5.61 26.07
C GLY A 360 -0.85 -5.73 25.41
N LEU A 361 -0.82 -5.90 24.09
CA LEU A 361 0.42 -5.97 23.32
C LEU A 361 1.11 -4.60 23.30
N VAL A 362 2.43 -4.60 23.42
CA VAL A 362 3.29 -3.45 23.11
C VAL A 362 3.62 -3.50 21.61
N ALA A 363 3.97 -2.35 21.01
CA ALA A 363 4.38 -2.25 19.61
C ALA A 363 5.47 -3.27 19.23
N LEU A 364 5.48 -3.67 17.95
CA LEU A 364 6.50 -4.56 17.41
C LEU A 364 7.87 -3.86 17.53
N ALA A 365 8.82 -4.51 18.19
CA ALA A 365 10.16 -3.97 18.38
C ALA A 365 11.17 -5.11 18.61
N ASP A 366 12.45 -4.76 18.54
CA ASP A 366 13.53 -5.61 19.04
C ASP A 366 13.45 -5.69 20.57
N ASN A 367 12.78 -6.74 21.05
CA ASN A 367 12.64 -7.05 22.47
C ASN A 367 13.69 -8.09 22.93
N GLY A 368 14.81 -8.16 22.21
CA GLY A 368 15.83 -9.20 22.30
C GLY A 368 15.46 -10.44 21.50
N GLY A 369 16.43 -11.33 21.28
CA GLY A 369 16.25 -12.54 20.46
C GLY A 369 16.72 -12.37 19.02
N PRO A 370 16.38 -13.32 18.13
CA PRO A 370 16.83 -13.29 16.75
C PRO A 370 16.01 -12.35 15.85
N THR A 371 14.76 -12.03 16.21
CA THR A 371 13.83 -11.21 15.42
C THR A 371 12.89 -10.40 16.33
N GLU A 372 12.25 -9.37 15.78
CA GLU A 372 11.31 -8.50 16.52
C GLU A 372 10.07 -9.25 17.01
N THR A 373 9.54 -8.87 18.18
CA THR A 373 8.36 -9.52 18.79
C THR A 373 7.43 -8.48 19.41
N HIS A 374 6.17 -8.80 19.65
CA HIS A 374 5.30 -7.98 20.51
C HIS A 374 5.49 -8.36 21.99
N ALA A 375 6.03 -7.46 22.79
CA ALA A 375 6.11 -7.63 24.24
C ALA A 375 4.72 -7.47 24.90
N LEU A 376 4.59 -7.92 26.15
CA LEU A 376 3.36 -7.81 26.93
C LEU A 376 3.43 -6.64 27.92
N GLY A 377 2.43 -5.76 27.87
CA GLY A 377 2.31 -4.63 28.79
C GLY A 377 1.92 -5.04 30.22
N GLY A 378 2.14 -4.15 31.18
CA GLY A 378 1.73 -4.36 32.57
C GLY A 378 0.22 -4.61 32.71
N GLY A 379 -0.15 -5.73 33.36
CA GLY A 379 -1.56 -6.12 33.54
C GLY A 379 -2.19 -6.81 32.32
N SER A 380 -1.39 -7.16 31.31
CA SER A 380 -1.80 -7.92 30.14
C SER A 380 -2.60 -9.19 30.48
N ASN A 381 -3.69 -9.43 29.75
CA ASN A 381 -4.49 -10.65 29.86
C ASN A 381 -3.78 -11.90 29.29
N ALA A 382 -2.64 -11.72 28.62
CA ALA A 382 -1.81 -12.81 28.13
C ALA A 382 -0.86 -13.36 29.19
N ILE A 383 -0.51 -12.56 30.21
CA ILE A 383 0.42 -12.95 31.26
C ILE A 383 -0.14 -14.11 32.09
N ASP A 384 0.70 -15.13 32.29
CA ASP A 384 0.45 -16.34 33.07
C ASP A 384 -0.83 -17.11 32.71
N SER A 385 -1.40 -16.84 31.53
CA SER A 385 -2.73 -17.31 31.15
C SER A 385 -2.74 -18.50 30.17
N GLY A 386 -1.57 -18.95 29.72
CA GLY A 386 -1.38 -20.08 28.81
C GLY A 386 -1.66 -21.45 29.44
N GLU A 387 -1.52 -22.52 28.67
CA GLU A 387 -1.53 -23.90 29.18
C GLU A 387 -0.11 -24.37 29.46
N THR A 388 0.13 -24.92 30.65
CA THR A 388 1.41 -25.50 31.04
C THR A 388 1.37 -26.98 31.30
N VAL A 389 2.54 -27.60 31.11
CA VAL A 389 2.71 -29.04 31.28
C VAL A 389 2.46 -29.40 32.75
N ASN A 390 1.57 -30.37 32.99
CA ASN A 390 1.16 -30.84 34.32
C ASN A 390 0.41 -29.80 35.20
N GLY A 391 -0.25 -28.80 34.60
CA GLY A 391 -1.18 -27.92 35.34
C GLY A 391 -0.51 -27.03 36.39
N GLY A 392 0.60 -26.37 36.02
CA GLY A 392 1.26 -25.35 36.85
C GLY A 392 2.37 -25.84 37.80
N THR A 393 2.79 -27.11 37.76
CA THR A 393 3.94 -27.56 38.56
C THR A 393 5.26 -27.46 37.79
N ALA A 394 5.89 -26.29 37.81
CA ALA A 394 7.33 -26.01 37.62
C ALA A 394 8.13 -26.82 36.55
N SER A 395 7.47 -27.37 35.54
CA SER A 395 8.11 -27.96 34.37
C SER A 395 8.12 -26.86 33.33
N GLY A 396 9.24 -26.15 33.23
CA GLY A 396 9.48 -24.91 32.45
C GLY A 396 9.17 -24.98 30.94
N ALA A 397 7.93 -25.30 30.59
CA ALA A 397 7.44 -25.42 29.23
C ALA A 397 5.93 -25.24 29.14
N CYS A 398 5.47 -24.60 28.07
CA CYS A 398 4.08 -24.54 27.69
C CYS A 398 3.67 -25.79 26.90
N VAL A 399 2.39 -26.14 26.95
CA VAL A 399 1.86 -27.26 26.15
C VAL A 399 1.62 -26.79 24.72
N GLY A 400 2.34 -27.35 23.75
CA GLY A 400 2.01 -27.24 22.33
C GLY A 400 1.12 -28.39 21.86
N THR A 401 0.58 -28.26 20.66
CA THR A 401 -0.24 -29.30 19.99
C THR A 401 0.58 -30.53 19.56
N ALA A 402 1.89 -30.38 19.34
CA ALA A 402 2.81 -31.45 18.93
C ALA A 402 3.91 -31.79 19.96
N GLY A 403 3.91 -31.16 21.14
CA GLY A 403 4.94 -31.34 22.17
C GLY A 403 5.06 -30.14 23.10
N ASN A 404 5.95 -30.23 24.09
CA ASN A 404 6.18 -29.15 25.05
C ASN A 404 7.14 -28.10 24.48
N ILE A 405 6.85 -26.81 24.68
CA ILE A 405 7.64 -25.67 24.19
C ILE A 405 8.33 -25.01 25.39
N SER A 406 9.66 -25.06 25.45
CA SER A 406 10.44 -24.65 26.63
C SER A 406 11.04 -23.25 26.56
N VAL A 407 10.99 -22.58 25.40
CA VAL A 407 11.47 -21.20 25.21
C VAL A 407 10.47 -20.39 24.39
N ASP A 408 10.48 -19.07 24.53
CA ASP A 408 9.76 -18.12 23.68
C ASP A 408 10.55 -17.80 22.42
N GLN A 409 10.03 -16.92 21.56
CA GLN A 409 10.66 -16.52 20.29
C GLN A 409 12.09 -16.02 20.45
N ARG A 410 12.44 -15.48 21.63
CA ARG A 410 13.74 -14.87 21.90
C ARG A 410 14.74 -15.87 22.46
N GLY A 411 14.30 -17.11 22.68
CA GLY A 411 15.03 -18.13 23.43
C GLY A 411 14.92 -17.98 24.95
N ALA A 412 14.07 -17.08 25.46
CA ALA A 412 13.86 -16.96 26.91
C ALA A 412 13.05 -18.17 27.41
N PRO A 413 13.37 -18.77 28.56
CA PRO A 413 12.62 -19.91 29.08
C PRO A 413 11.11 -19.66 29.17
N ARG A 414 10.30 -20.66 28.87
CA ARG A 414 8.85 -20.62 29.13
C ARG A 414 8.51 -21.02 30.55
N ALA A 415 7.31 -20.65 30.96
CA ALA A 415 6.73 -20.85 32.27
C ALA A 415 7.44 -20.05 33.39
N GLN A 416 7.81 -18.79 33.12
CA GLN A 416 8.61 -17.95 34.01
C GLN A 416 7.76 -17.13 34.99
N GLY A 417 7.33 -17.73 36.11
CA GLY A 417 6.71 -16.90 37.16
C GLY A 417 5.57 -17.42 37.94
N ALA A 418 5.22 -18.67 37.69
CA ALA A 418 4.09 -19.32 38.33
C ALA A 418 4.06 -19.06 39.85
N SER A 419 3.09 -18.25 40.27
CA SER A 419 2.56 -18.34 41.62
C SER A 419 1.78 -19.64 41.76
N ALA A 420 1.64 -20.17 42.98
CA ALA A 420 0.94 -21.44 43.19
C ALA A 420 -0.52 -21.37 42.70
N GLY A 421 -0.83 -22.08 41.61
CA GLY A 421 -2.16 -22.11 40.98
C GLY A 421 -2.27 -21.37 39.65
N ASP A 422 -1.20 -20.68 39.22
CA ASP A 422 -1.13 -20.05 37.90
C ASP A 422 -0.47 -20.96 36.86
N SER A 423 -0.72 -20.69 35.57
CA SER A 423 -0.13 -21.52 34.53
C SER A 423 1.38 -21.32 34.47
N GLY A 424 1.87 -20.09 34.66
CA GLY A 424 3.26 -19.71 34.52
C GLY A 424 3.66 -19.32 33.11
N CYS A 425 2.89 -19.73 32.08
CA CYS A 425 3.18 -19.45 30.67
C CYS A 425 2.33 -18.29 30.17
N ASP A 426 2.94 -17.47 29.34
CA ASP A 426 2.22 -16.44 28.62
C ASP A 426 1.68 -16.99 27.30
N ARG A 427 0.61 -16.36 26.83
CA ARG A 427 0.09 -16.59 25.48
C ARG A 427 0.85 -15.72 24.49
N GLY A 428 0.98 -16.22 23.26
CA GLY A 428 1.70 -15.56 22.19
C GLY A 428 3.18 -15.95 22.13
N ALA A 429 3.91 -15.25 21.27
CA ALA A 429 5.30 -15.52 20.95
C ALA A 429 6.30 -15.08 22.03
N PHE A 430 5.86 -14.22 22.95
CA PHE A 430 6.67 -13.62 24.01
C PHE A 430 6.36 -14.25 25.38
N GLU A 431 7.37 -14.30 26.25
CA GLU A 431 7.23 -14.64 27.67
C GLU A 431 7.75 -13.50 28.57
N SER A 432 6.90 -12.99 29.45
CA SER A 432 7.27 -12.06 30.50
C SER A 432 8.03 -12.77 31.63
N SER A 433 9.00 -12.08 32.24
CA SER A 433 9.75 -12.63 33.38
C SER A 433 9.12 -12.21 34.71
N SER A 434 8.84 -13.15 35.61
CA SER A 434 8.34 -12.91 36.99
C SER A 434 9.17 -12.07 37.95
N THR A 435 10.34 -11.60 37.54
CA THR A 435 10.95 -10.44 38.20
C THR A 435 10.80 -9.24 37.29
N VAL A 436 9.57 -8.78 37.13
CA VAL A 436 9.35 -7.35 37.09
C VAL A 436 9.21 -6.95 38.57
N PRO A 437 10.27 -6.52 39.29
CA PRO A 437 10.01 -5.24 39.93
C PRO A 437 9.55 -4.35 38.78
N SER A 438 8.46 -3.62 38.96
CA SER A 438 8.23 -2.42 38.15
C SER A 438 9.51 -1.58 38.31
N ALA A 439 10.51 -1.89 37.48
CA ALA A 439 11.65 -1.07 37.18
C ALA A 439 11.15 -0.40 35.94
N THR A 440 10.26 0.56 36.17
CA THR A 440 9.98 1.63 35.24
C THR A 440 11.33 2.04 34.65
N ASP A 441 11.47 1.94 33.34
CA ASP A 441 12.61 2.51 32.63
C ASP A 441 12.76 3.95 33.10
N PRO A 442 13.97 4.38 33.49
CA PRO A 442 14.17 5.72 34.00
C PRO A 442 13.74 6.76 32.95
N GLU A 443 13.32 7.94 33.42
CA GLU A 443 13.06 9.12 32.61
C GLU A 443 14.11 9.27 31.48
N PRO A 444 13.70 9.56 30.22
CA PRO A 444 14.63 9.77 29.11
C PRO A 444 15.62 10.90 29.38
N ASP A 445 16.89 10.74 29.00
CA ASP A 445 17.92 11.72 29.39
C ASP A 445 17.73 13.10 28.75
N ASN A 446 17.22 13.14 27.51
CA ASN A 446 17.18 14.36 26.70
C ASN A 446 15.85 14.53 25.97
N HIS A 447 15.52 15.79 25.65
CA HIS A 447 14.49 16.13 24.69
C HIS A 447 14.94 15.80 23.25
N PRO A 448 14.01 15.54 22.31
CA PRO A 448 14.37 15.47 20.89
C PRO A 448 14.90 16.82 20.40
N THR A 449 15.53 16.83 19.23
CA THR A 449 16.09 18.06 18.63
C THR A 449 15.48 18.34 17.27
N SER A 450 15.73 19.52 16.71
CA SER A 450 15.26 19.90 15.36
C SER A 450 13.73 19.79 15.18
N PHE A 451 12.95 19.98 16.24
CA PHE A 451 11.50 19.92 16.15
C PHE A 451 10.96 21.06 15.28
N SER A 452 10.18 20.71 14.27
CA SER A 452 9.63 21.63 13.29
C SER A 452 8.21 21.24 12.90
N ALA A 453 7.45 22.21 12.38
CA ALA A 453 6.10 22.01 11.87
C ALA A 453 6.03 22.65 10.48
N THR A 454 5.46 21.94 9.52
CA THR A 454 5.26 22.40 8.13
C THR A 454 3.79 22.28 7.79
N ALA A 455 3.17 23.36 7.29
CA ALA A 455 1.82 23.29 6.75
C ALA A 455 1.86 22.65 5.36
N ASN A 456 1.15 21.53 5.21
CA ASN A 456 1.09 20.76 3.99
C ASN A 456 -0.12 21.19 3.14
N SER A 457 -1.23 21.55 3.79
CA SER A 457 -2.48 21.95 3.13
C SER A 457 -3.31 22.88 4.03
N ILE A 458 -4.55 23.16 3.62
CA ILE A 458 -5.53 23.87 4.46
C ILE A 458 -5.92 23.11 5.72
N SER A 459 -5.72 21.79 5.77
CA SER A 459 -6.19 20.96 6.87
C SER A 459 -5.13 19.98 7.38
N GLN A 460 -3.89 20.14 6.95
CA GLN A 460 -2.79 19.25 7.31
C GLN A 460 -1.51 20.00 7.70
N ILE A 461 -0.92 19.60 8.82
CA ILE A 461 0.42 19.99 9.25
C ILE A 461 1.22 18.72 9.55
N THR A 462 2.46 18.67 9.10
CA THR A 462 3.41 17.62 9.49
C THR A 462 4.41 18.18 10.48
N THR A 463 4.56 17.53 11.63
CA THR A 463 5.67 17.79 12.55
C THR A 463 6.79 16.79 12.33
N SER A 464 8.04 17.22 12.51
CA SER A 464 9.22 16.36 12.39
C SER A 464 10.29 16.75 13.40
N TRP A 465 11.12 15.79 13.80
CA TRP A 465 12.22 15.99 14.75
C TRP A 465 13.38 15.02 14.47
N THR A 466 14.44 15.17 15.24
CA THR A 466 15.51 14.20 15.38
C THR A 466 15.44 13.60 16.78
N ASP A 467 15.48 12.28 16.86
CA ASP A 467 15.31 11.55 18.12
C ASP A 467 16.30 12.02 19.20
N ALA A 468 15.79 11.99 20.43
CA ALA A 468 16.58 12.20 21.63
C ALA A 468 17.66 11.12 21.77
N ILE A 469 18.87 11.55 22.12
CA ILE A 469 20.03 10.69 22.34
C ILE A 469 20.32 10.62 23.84
N GLY A 470 20.96 9.55 24.33
CA GLY A 470 21.28 9.41 25.74
C GLY A 470 21.65 7.97 26.11
N THR A 471 21.92 7.77 27.40
CA THR A 471 21.98 6.45 28.03
C THR A 471 20.59 5.86 28.27
N ASN A 472 19.62 6.69 28.66
CA ASN A 472 18.20 6.33 28.76
C ASN A 472 17.50 6.90 27.52
N LEU A 473 17.21 6.05 26.56
CA LEU A 473 16.48 6.41 25.35
C LEU A 473 14.98 6.42 25.62
N PRO A 474 14.21 7.31 24.97
CA PRO A 474 12.75 7.28 25.07
C PRO A 474 12.16 6.04 24.38
N ALA A 475 11.09 5.49 24.95
CA ALA A 475 10.24 4.50 24.27
C ALA A 475 9.39 5.16 23.16
N GLY A 476 9.04 6.44 23.34
CA GLY A 476 8.29 7.22 22.38
C GLY A 476 8.24 8.70 22.71
N TYR A 477 7.44 9.42 21.94
CA TYR A 477 7.23 10.85 22.03
C TYR A 477 5.75 11.18 22.12
N LEU A 478 5.39 12.01 23.08
CA LEU A 478 4.08 12.65 23.17
C LEU A 478 4.17 13.99 22.44
N VAL A 479 3.51 14.09 21.29
CA VAL A 479 3.37 15.33 20.53
C VAL A 479 2.01 15.95 20.84
N LEU A 480 2.01 17.15 21.40
CA LEU A 480 0.79 17.89 21.73
C LEU A 480 0.57 18.99 20.72
N CYS A 481 -0.70 19.25 20.41
CA CYS A 481 -1.13 20.35 19.54
C CYS A 481 -2.18 21.23 20.24
N ASN A 482 -2.15 22.54 20.01
CA ASN A 482 -3.27 23.45 20.29
C ASN A 482 -3.18 24.76 19.50
N THR A 483 -4.22 25.60 19.61
CA THR A 483 -4.29 26.92 18.95
C THR A 483 -3.85 28.08 19.85
N SER A 484 -3.54 27.82 21.12
CA SER A 484 -3.21 28.86 22.11
C SER A 484 -1.71 29.12 22.30
N GLY A 485 -0.86 28.16 21.90
CA GLY A 485 0.59 28.14 22.15
C GLY A 485 0.97 27.92 23.61
N THR A 486 -0.01 27.66 24.49
CA THR A 486 0.22 27.40 25.91
C THR A 486 -0.04 25.93 26.20
N PHE A 487 0.98 25.21 26.64
CA PHE A 487 0.87 23.80 26.98
C PHE A 487 0.97 23.59 28.49
N THR A 488 0.31 22.54 28.96
CA THR A 488 0.55 22.00 30.30
C THR A 488 1.42 20.78 30.13
N ASP A 489 2.51 20.68 30.89
CA ASP A 489 3.39 19.52 30.85
C ASP A 489 2.59 18.25 31.19
N PRO A 490 2.85 17.12 30.51
CA PRO A 490 2.23 15.85 30.86
C PRO A 490 2.63 15.44 32.28
N VAL A 491 1.78 14.63 32.90
CA VAL A 491 1.98 14.18 34.28
C VAL A 491 2.33 12.70 34.26
N ASP A 492 3.41 12.32 34.94
CA ASP A 492 3.82 10.93 35.07
C ASP A 492 2.69 10.05 35.63
N ALA A 493 2.78 8.75 35.34
CA ALA A 493 1.76 7.75 35.66
C ALA A 493 0.37 7.99 35.03
N THR A 494 0.24 8.98 34.14
CA THR A 494 -1.00 9.31 33.44
C THR A 494 -0.77 9.33 31.93
N ALA A 495 -0.94 8.18 31.29
CA ALA A 495 -0.86 8.07 29.83
C ALA A 495 -1.94 8.93 29.15
N GLN A 496 -1.56 9.68 28.12
CA GLN A 496 -2.51 10.45 27.31
C GLN A 496 -2.90 9.64 26.08
N ALA A 497 -4.20 9.51 25.83
CA ALA A 497 -4.70 8.80 24.66
C ALA A 497 -4.50 9.63 23.38
N ASP A 498 -4.34 8.95 22.25
CA ASP A 498 -4.23 9.61 20.96
C ASP A 498 -5.51 10.36 20.58
N ASP A 499 -5.29 11.59 20.14
CA ASP A 499 -6.24 12.50 19.53
C ASP A 499 -5.53 13.18 18.36
N THR A 500 -5.61 12.55 17.19
CA THR A 500 -4.90 13.03 15.99
C THR A 500 -5.52 14.29 15.38
N ASP A 501 -6.71 14.69 15.87
CA ASP A 501 -7.38 15.93 15.50
C ASP A 501 -6.96 17.03 16.48
N CYS A 502 -6.75 18.24 15.98
CA CYS A 502 -6.43 19.41 16.80
C CYS A 502 -7.37 20.59 16.53
N SER A 503 -8.37 20.39 15.66
CA SER A 503 -9.33 21.42 15.26
C SER A 503 -10.14 21.98 16.44
N ASP A 504 -10.40 21.18 17.47
CA ASP A 504 -11.14 21.61 18.66
C ASP A 504 -10.28 22.42 19.68
N GLY A 505 -9.01 22.63 19.36
CA GLY A 505 -8.06 23.39 20.17
C GLY A 505 -7.19 22.54 21.10
N SER A 506 -7.25 21.21 21.01
CA SER A 506 -6.34 20.28 21.68
C SER A 506 -6.09 19.06 20.80
N GLY A 507 -4.89 18.49 20.83
CA GLY A 507 -4.59 17.23 20.13
C GLY A 507 -3.37 16.54 20.74
N VAL A 508 -3.31 15.23 20.61
CA VAL A 508 -2.30 14.35 21.23
C VAL A 508 -1.90 13.24 20.25
N GLN A 509 -0.62 13.04 20.02
CA GLN A 509 -0.13 11.85 19.30
C GLN A 509 1.05 11.22 20.04
N ASN A 510 0.93 9.93 20.34
CA ASN A 510 2.01 9.10 20.84
C ASN A 510 2.74 8.47 19.65
N VAL A 511 4.01 8.79 19.50
CA VAL A 511 4.82 8.38 18.36
C VAL A 511 6.00 7.57 18.84
N ALA A 512 6.16 6.34 18.36
CA ALA A 512 7.28 5.49 18.72
C ALA A 512 8.63 6.13 18.34
N GLN A 513 9.66 5.88 19.16
CA GLN A 513 11.03 6.25 18.83
C GLN A 513 11.42 5.68 17.45
N GLY A 514 12.22 6.41 16.66
CA GLY A 514 12.62 6.04 15.31
C GLY A 514 11.74 6.63 14.21
N THR A 515 10.47 6.93 14.51
CA THR A 515 9.49 7.45 13.52
C THR A 515 9.80 8.88 13.07
N GLN A 516 10.21 9.75 14.01
CA GLN A 516 10.67 11.13 13.76
C GLN A 516 9.69 12.09 13.06
N THR A 517 8.44 11.68 12.84
CA THR A 517 7.39 12.50 12.22
C THR A 517 6.01 12.22 12.80
N ALA A 518 5.13 13.23 12.83
CA ALA A 518 3.70 13.08 13.13
C ALA A 518 2.87 13.90 12.14
N VAL A 519 1.74 13.34 11.67
CA VAL A 519 0.87 13.99 10.69
C VAL A 519 -0.46 14.36 11.35
N TRP A 520 -0.81 15.64 11.27
CA TRP A 520 -2.04 16.20 11.82
C TRP A 520 -2.99 16.49 10.66
N THR A 521 -4.19 15.91 10.67
CA THR A 521 -5.19 16.06 9.61
C THR A 521 -6.51 16.54 10.18
N GLY A 522 -7.37 17.14 9.34
CA GLY A 522 -8.68 17.64 9.77
C GLY A 522 -8.61 19.01 10.45
N LEU A 523 -7.49 19.71 10.31
CA LEU A 523 -7.30 21.05 10.87
C LEU A 523 -8.16 22.09 10.15
N ASP A 524 -8.48 23.18 10.85
CA ASP A 524 -9.18 24.34 10.29
C ASP A 524 -8.24 25.10 9.33
N ASP A 525 -8.82 25.67 8.27
CA ASP A 525 -8.08 26.44 7.27
C ASP A 525 -7.59 27.77 7.84
N ASN A 526 -6.45 28.26 7.32
CA ASN A 526 -5.82 29.52 7.72
C ASN A 526 -5.67 29.70 9.25
N THR A 527 -5.46 28.60 9.98
CA THR A 527 -5.45 28.56 11.44
C THR A 527 -4.05 28.23 11.95
N GLN A 528 -3.59 29.01 12.92
CA GLN A 528 -2.27 28.80 13.53
C GLN A 528 -2.35 27.73 14.60
N TYR A 529 -1.54 26.68 14.43
CA TYR A 529 -1.37 25.61 15.39
C TYR A 529 0.04 25.65 15.97
N PHE A 530 0.09 25.39 17.27
CA PHE A 530 1.31 25.27 18.05
C PHE A 530 1.47 23.81 18.42
N PHE A 531 2.72 23.39 18.55
CA PHE A 531 3.10 22.04 18.91
C PHE A 531 4.18 22.05 19.98
N THR A 532 4.15 21.07 20.86
CA THR A 532 5.25 20.74 21.78
C THR A 532 5.45 19.23 21.80
N ILE A 533 6.66 18.78 22.12
CA ILE A 533 7.01 17.36 22.13
C ILE A 533 7.72 16.98 23.43
N PHE A 534 7.32 15.85 24.01
CA PHE A 534 7.92 15.28 25.23
C PHE A 534 8.34 13.83 24.96
N PRO A 535 9.61 13.44 25.12
CA PRO A 535 9.97 12.05 25.17
C PRO A 535 9.40 11.39 26.43
N PHE A 536 9.06 10.11 26.35
CA PHE A 536 8.66 9.31 27.51
C PHE A 536 9.29 7.92 27.49
N SER A 537 9.40 7.33 28.66
CA SER A 537 9.65 5.90 28.87
C SER A 537 8.41 5.24 29.47
N ASN A 538 8.34 3.90 29.40
CA ASN A 538 7.23 3.10 29.91
C ASN A 538 5.86 3.41 29.25
N SER A 539 4.78 2.87 29.81
CA SER A 539 3.40 3.04 29.33
C SER A 539 2.39 2.91 30.47
N GLY A 540 1.12 3.26 30.23
CA GLY A 540 0.05 3.07 31.21
C GLY A 540 0.25 3.87 32.50
N THR A 541 0.12 3.21 33.66
CA THR A 541 0.35 3.85 34.98
C THR A 541 1.82 4.03 35.34
N ASP A 542 2.72 3.49 34.52
CA ASP A 542 4.16 3.49 34.77
C ASP A 542 4.89 4.50 33.86
N ILE A 543 4.15 5.18 32.97
CA ILE A 543 4.68 6.18 32.03
C ILE A 543 5.44 7.30 32.77
N ASP A 544 6.63 7.63 32.26
CA ASP A 544 7.54 8.63 32.83
C ASP A 544 7.97 9.59 31.72
N TYR A 545 7.49 10.84 31.78
CA TYR A 545 7.73 11.84 30.75
C TYR A 545 8.93 12.69 31.12
N LYS A 546 9.78 13.01 30.14
CA LYS A 546 10.85 13.97 30.34
C LYS A 546 10.29 15.39 30.45
N THR A 547 9.93 15.80 31.67
CA THR A 547 9.29 17.10 31.93
C THR A 547 10.28 18.18 32.35
N ASP A 548 11.45 17.79 32.85
CA ASP A 548 12.48 18.77 33.18
C ASP A 548 13.21 19.32 31.94
N GLY A 549 13.81 20.50 32.07
CA GLY A 549 14.40 21.23 30.95
C GLY A 549 13.37 22.07 30.18
N THR A 550 13.62 22.30 28.89
CA THR A 550 12.69 23.06 28.02
C THR A 550 12.30 22.17 26.85
N PRO A 551 11.02 21.74 26.77
CA PRO A 551 10.55 20.94 25.64
C PRO A 551 10.66 21.74 24.35
N GLN A 552 10.87 21.03 23.24
CA GLN A 552 10.94 21.69 21.94
C GLN A 552 9.53 22.10 21.50
N THR A 553 9.41 23.29 20.91
CA THR A 553 8.14 23.79 20.38
C THR A 553 8.28 24.14 18.91
N ALA A 554 7.19 23.96 18.16
CA ALA A 554 7.07 24.34 16.77
C ALA A 554 5.68 24.96 16.54
N ASN A 555 5.49 25.67 15.44
CA ASN A 555 4.17 26.14 15.02
C ASN A 555 4.12 26.25 13.51
N ALA A 556 2.92 26.08 12.96
CA ALA A 556 2.63 26.32 11.56
C ALA A 556 1.19 26.83 11.43
N THR A 557 0.94 27.64 10.42
CA THR A 557 -0.41 28.07 10.05
C THR A 557 -0.83 27.24 8.85
N THR A 558 -1.95 26.53 8.95
CA THR A 558 -2.54 25.85 7.80
C THR A 558 -2.76 26.84 6.66
N LEU A 559 -2.73 26.33 5.43
CA LEU A 559 -2.92 27.20 4.27
C LEU A 559 -4.37 27.72 4.22
N ALA A 560 -4.60 28.82 3.50
CA ALA A 560 -5.94 29.38 3.34
C ALA A 560 -6.62 28.76 2.12
N ALA A 561 -7.90 28.38 2.26
CA ALA A 561 -8.67 27.88 1.14
C ALA A 561 -8.94 28.98 0.11
N CYS A 562 -8.99 28.61 -1.17
CA CYS A 562 -9.48 29.52 -2.20
C CYS A 562 -10.94 29.90 -1.99
N VAL A 563 -11.29 31.16 -2.22
CA VAL A 563 -12.62 31.68 -1.91
C VAL A 563 -13.44 31.83 -3.18
N SER A 564 -14.57 31.13 -3.26
CA SER A 564 -15.51 31.27 -4.39
C SER A 564 -16.00 32.70 -4.56
N VAL A 565 -16.08 33.16 -5.82
CA VAL A 565 -16.34 34.56 -6.16
C VAL A 565 -17.58 34.66 -7.06
N THR A 566 -18.48 35.59 -6.75
CA THR A 566 -19.45 36.10 -7.74
C THR A 566 -18.81 37.24 -8.52
N ALA A 567 -18.50 37.01 -9.81
CA ALA A 567 -17.85 38.00 -10.66
C ALA A 567 -18.90 38.72 -11.53
N THR A 568 -19.00 40.04 -11.40
CA THR A 568 -19.84 40.88 -12.27
C THR A 568 -19.01 41.80 -13.18
N THR A 569 -17.70 41.78 -13.00
CA THR A 569 -16.73 42.60 -13.74
C THR A 569 -15.50 41.79 -14.12
N PHE A 570 -14.79 42.22 -15.17
CA PHE A 570 -13.55 41.58 -15.60
C PHE A 570 -12.47 41.59 -14.52
N ALA A 571 -12.37 42.67 -13.72
CA ALA A 571 -11.38 42.76 -12.65
C ALA A 571 -11.60 41.69 -11.57
N GLN A 572 -12.86 41.38 -11.23
CA GLN A 572 -13.18 40.32 -10.26
C GLN A 572 -12.87 38.95 -10.83
N PHE A 573 -13.25 38.69 -12.09
CA PHE A 573 -12.94 37.44 -12.78
C PHE A 573 -11.42 37.22 -12.86
N GLN A 574 -10.66 38.24 -13.29
CA GLN A 574 -9.21 38.17 -13.37
C GLN A 574 -8.56 37.98 -12.00
N SER A 575 -9.09 38.60 -10.95
CA SER A 575 -8.63 38.39 -9.58
C SER A 575 -8.84 36.95 -9.13
N ALA A 576 -10.00 36.36 -9.43
CA ALA A 576 -10.29 34.96 -9.08
C ALA A 576 -9.37 33.98 -9.83
N VAL A 577 -9.13 34.21 -11.12
CA VAL A 577 -8.17 33.40 -11.91
C VAL A 577 -6.74 33.54 -11.36
N THR A 578 -6.35 34.75 -10.90
CA THR A 578 -5.03 34.97 -10.29
C THR A 578 -4.91 34.25 -8.96
N ASP A 579 -5.97 34.28 -8.14
CA ASP A 579 -6.06 33.54 -6.88
C ASP A 579 -5.98 32.03 -7.13
N TYR A 580 -6.68 31.52 -8.14
CA TYR A 580 -6.58 30.13 -8.57
C TYR A 580 -5.15 29.72 -8.91
N ASN A 581 -4.45 30.52 -9.72
CA ASN A 581 -3.09 30.19 -10.12
C ASN A 581 -2.06 30.30 -9.00
N ALA A 582 -2.32 31.12 -7.98
CA ALA A 582 -1.34 31.42 -6.92
C ALA A 582 -1.57 30.62 -5.64
N ASN A 583 -2.84 30.36 -5.29
CA ASN A 583 -3.24 30.00 -3.94
C ASN A 583 -4.10 28.74 -3.86
N CYS A 584 -4.75 28.28 -4.94
CA CYS A 584 -5.52 27.03 -4.91
C CYS A 584 -4.60 25.81 -4.76
N LEU A 585 -4.95 24.95 -3.81
CA LEU A 585 -4.20 23.74 -3.48
C LEU A 585 -4.87 22.48 -4.06
N ASP A 586 -4.13 21.38 -4.05
CA ASP A 586 -4.59 20.06 -4.49
C ASP A 586 -5.96 19.69 -3.90
N GLY A 587 -6.88 19.26 -4.77
CA GLY A 587 -8.24 18.86 -4.40
C GLY A 587 -9.25 19.99 -4.19
N GLU A 588 -8.83 21.27 -4.19
CA GLU A 588 -9.75 22.40 -4.05
C GLU A 588 -10.61 22.63 -5.31
N THR A 589 -11.74 23.30 -5.15
CA THR A 589 -12.55 23.80 -6.28
C THR A 589 -12.89 25.27 -6.07
N LEU A 590 -12.30 26.15 -6.89
CA LEU A 590 -12.68 27.55 -6.92
C LEU A 590 -13.89 27.74 -7.84
N THR A 591 -15.02 28.19 -7.30
CA THR A 591 -16.19 28.56 -8.12
C THR A 591 -16.19 30.05 -8.45
N VAL A 592 -16.30 30.37 -9.72
CA VAL A 592 -16.52 31.72 -10.25
C VAL A 592 -17.90 31.77 -10.90
N ASP A 593 -18.87 32.29 -10.16
CA ASP A 593 -20.25 32.46 -10.61
C ASP A 593 -20.41 33.83 -11.27
N LEU A 594 -20.83 33.86 -12.54
CA LEU A 594 -21.05 35.10 -13.27
C LEU A 594 -22.44 35.69 -13.03
N ALA A 595 -23.36 34.97 -12.38
CA ALA A 595 -24.70 35.43 -12.00
C ALA A 595 -25.50 36.08 -13.15
N GLY A 596 -25.41 35.52 -14.36
CA GLY A 596 -26.02 35.99 -15.59
C GLY A 596 -25.35 37.20 -16.24
N ASN A 597 -24.21 37.66 -15.71
CA ASN A 597 -23.51 38.83 -16.26
C ASN A 597 -22.72 38.47 -17.52
N SER A 598 -22.55 39.47 -18.39
CA SER A 598 -21.63 39.41 -19.52
C SER A 598 -20.35 40.15 -19.19
N ILE A 599 -19.26 39.40 -19.02
CA ILE A 599 -17.94 39.93 -18.73
C ILE A 599 -17.15 40.03 -20.02
N ALA A 600 -16.97 41.26 -20.50
CA ALA A 600 -16.09 41.56 -21.63
C ALA A 600 -14.65 41.82 -21.17
N TYR A 601 -13.67 41.32 -21.91
CA TYR A 601 -12.25 41.52 -21.59
C TYR A 601 -11.78 42.92 -21.96
N ALA A 602 -11.10 43.58 -21.03
CA ALA A 602 -10.48 44.90 -21.26
C ALA A 602 -9.05 44.77 -21.80
N THR A 603 -8.37 43.66 -21.46
CA THR A 603 -7.01 43.27 -21.84
C THR A 603 -6.97 41.74 -21.81
N GLY A 604 -6.20 41.08 -22.70
CA GLY A 604 -6.18 39.61 -22.80
C GLY A 604 -5.99 38.91 -21.44
N LEU A 605 -6.71 37.79 -21.25
CA LEU A 605 -6.71 37.03 -20.00
C LEU A 605 -5.38 36.27 -19.80
N THR A 606 -4.88 36.26 -18.56
CA THR A 606 -3.74 35.42 -18.15
C THR A 606 -4.11 33.95 -18.25
N ALA A 607 -3.19 33.10 -18.68
CA ALA A 607 -3.45 31.67 -18.76
C ALA A 607 -3.65 31.03 -17.38
N LEU A 608 -4.47 29.98 -17.31
CA LEU A 608 -4.45 29.05 -16.18
C LEU A 608 -3.15 28.25 -16.22
N ASN A 609 -2.45 28.17 -15.11
CA ASN A 609 -1.14 27.52 -15.04
C ASN A 609 -0.88 26.90 -13.67
N ASN A 610 -1.92 26.36 -13.05
CA ASN A 610 -1.82 25.71 -11.75
C ASN A 610 -1.54 24.22 -11.96
N ASN A 611 -0.34 23.77 -11.58
CA ASN A 611 0.13 22.38 -11.67
C ASN A 611 -0.31 21.55 -10.45
N THR A 612 -1.55 21.77 -10.01
CA THR A 612 -2.19 21.04 -8.90
C THR A 612 -3.45 20.37 -9.43
N THR A 613 -4.00 19.47 -8.63
CA THR A 613 -5.32 18.84 -8.83
C THR A 613 -6.49 19.75 -8.49
N ALA A 614 -6.24 21.06 -8.23
CA ALA A 614 -7.28 22.05 -8.01
C ALA A 614 -8.14 22.27 -9.26
N LYS A 615 -9.44 22.49 -9.08
CA LYS A 615 -10.40 22.71 -10.17
C LYS A 615 -10.90 24.14 -10.19
N LEU A 616 -10.93 24.76 -11.37
CA LEU A 616 -11.62 26.02 -11.59
C LEU A 616 -13.00 25.77 -12.19
N PHE A 617 -14.05 26.16 -11.49
CA PHE A 617 -15.44 26.01 -11.92
C PHE A 617 -16.05 27.37 -12.28
N ILE A 618 -16.31 27.63 -13.55
CA ILE A 618 -16.87 28.90 -14.03
C ILE A 618 -18.31 28.65 -14.48
N LYS A 619 -19.28 29.42 -13.97
CA LYS A 619 -20.68 29.15 -14.28
C LYS A 619 -21.54 30.39 -14.51
N ASP A 620 -22.67 30.16 -15.17
CA ASP A 620 -23.84 31.04 -15.22
C ASP A 620 -23.56 32.44 -15.80
N GLY A 621 -22.98 32.54 -17.00
CA GLY A 621 -22.86 33.84 -17.67
C GLY A 621 -22.08 33.85 -18.97
N THR A 622 -21.77 35.06 -19.45
CA THR A 622 -21.08 35.26 -20.73
C THR A 622 -19.65 35.72 -20.49
N LEU A 623 -18.69 35.05 -21.11
CA LEU A 623 -17.31 35.53 -21.27
C LEU A 623 -17.13 35.96 -22.73
N ASP A 624 -16.89 37.25 -22.92
CA ASP A 624 -16.66 37.85 -24.23
C ASP A 624 -15.22 38.40 -24.30
N ALA A 625 -14.37 37.78 -25.10
CA ALA A 625 -13.00 38.23 -25.26
C ALA A 625 -12.90 39.55 -26.08
N ASN A 626 -13.98 40.08 -26.65
CA ASN A 626 -14.02 41.35 -27.38
C ASN A 626 -12.90 41.48 -28.43
N SER A 627 -12.68 40.39 -29.17
CA SER A 627 -11.61 40.21 -30.14
C SER A 627 -10.18 40.29 -29.57
N GLN A 628 -9.99 40.00 -28.28
CA GLN A 628 -8.70 40.01 -27.59
C GLN A 628 -8.25 38.59 -27.18
N GLY A 629 -7.49 37.92 -28.06
CA GLY A 629 -6.84 36.65 -27.72
C GLY A 629 -7.85 35.52 -27.42
N HIS A 630 -7.44 34.52 -26.65
CA HIS A 630 -8.33 33.44 -26.23
C HIS A 630 -9.39 33.95 -25.24
N VAL A 631 -10.58 33.34 -25.23
CA VAL A 631 -11.49 33.48 -24.07
C VAL A 631 -10.82 32.86 -22.84
N LEU A 632 -10.23 31.66 -22.96
CA LEU A 632 -9.39 31.10 -21.91
C LEU A 632 -8.25 30.27 -22.51
N LEU A 633 -7.04 30.50 -22.01
CA LEU A 633 -5.87 29.64 -22.27
C LEU A 633 -5.58 28.85 -21.00
N VAL A 634 -5.49 27.53 -21.12
CA VAL A 634 -5.18 26.60 -20.03
C VAL A 634 -3.86 25.93 -20.36
N LEU A 635 -2.82 26.28 -19.61
CA LEU A 635 -1.49 25.71 -19.73
C LEU A 635 -1.31 24.47 -18.85
N ASP A 636 -1.98 24.45 -17.70
CA ASP A 636 -1.99 23.36 -16.72
C ASP A 636 -3.26 23.44 -15.85
N GLY A 637 -3.73 22.30 -15.33
CA GLY A 637 -4.87 22.20 -14.41
C GLY A 637 -6.25 21.87 -15.02
N ASP A 638 -7.26 21.85 -14.16
CA ASP A 638 -8.63 21.43 -14.47
C ASP A 638 -9.60 22.62 -14.53
N VAL A 639 -10.35 22.77 -15.63
CA VAL A 639 -11.38 23.80 -15.77
C VAL A 639 -12.73 23.21 -16.17
N THR A 640 -13.80 23.70 -15.55
CA THR A 640 -15.18 23.39 -15.94
C THR A 640 -15.97 24.66 -16.22
N PHE A 641 -16.74 24.65 -17.30
CA PHE A 641 -17.70 25.69 -17.67
C PHE A 641 -19.12 25.11 -17.62
N GLU A 642 -20.03 25.76 -16.90
CA GLU A 642 -21.43 25.35 -16.81
C GLU A 642 -22.39 26.52 -17.13
N ASN A 643 -23.36 26.32 -18.01
CA ASN A 643 -24.35 27.33 -18.39
C ASN A 643 -23.70 28.63 -18.92
N MET A 644 -22.70 28.47 -19.79
CA MET A 644 -21.86 29.57 -20.28
C MET A 644 -22.15 29.95 -21.73
N LEU A 645 -21.90 31.22 -22.06
CA LEU A 645 -21.67 31.68 -23.44
C LEU A 645 -20.23 32.16 -23.58
N LEU A 646 -19.46 31.53 -24.47
CA LEU A 646 -18.06 31.86 -24.75
C LEU A 646 -17.93 32.45 -26.16
N THR A 647 -17.55 33.73 -26.25
CA THR A 647 -17.60 34.48 -27.52
C THR A 647 -16.46 35.48 -27.69
N GLY A 648 -16.32 35.97 -28.92
CA GLY A 648 -15.44 37.08 -29.25
C GLY A 648 -13.95 36.79 -29.17
N GLY A 649 -13.51 35.53 -29.06
CA GLY A 649 -12.09 35.18 -29.01
C GLY A 649 -11.39 35.25 -30.37
N THR A 650 -10.10 35.61 -30.40
CA THR A 650 -9.25 35.79 -31.60
C THR A 650 -7.88 35.10 -31.55
N GLY A 651 -7.67 34.14 -30.65
CA GLY A 651 -6.35 33.51 -30.42
C GLY A 651 -5.73 32.87 -31.68
N SER A 652 -4.40 32.69 -31.71
CA SER A 652 -3.69 32.14 -32.89
C SER A 652 -3.93 30.64 -33.07
N ASN A 653 -4.22 29.92 -31.99
CA ASN A 653 -4.35 28.46 -32.00
C ASN A 653 -5.74 27.95 -31.59
N GLY A 654 -6.51 28.74 -30.83
CA GLY A 654 -7.89 28.50 -30.43
C GLY A 654 -8.60 29.83 -30.27
N GLY A 655 -9.86 29.98 -30.68
CA GLY A 655 -10.59 31.25 -30.50
C GLY A 655 -11.09 31.42 -29.08
N ALA A 656 -11.90 30.48 -28.60
CA ALA A 656 -12.44 30.46 -27.24
C ALA A 656 -11.47 29.79 -26.26
N ILE A 657 -11.28 28.48 -26.35
CA ILE A 657 -10.52 27.70 -25.36
C ILE A 657 -9.29 27.06 -26.02
N GLN A 658 -8.16 27.10 -25.33
CA GLN A 658 -7.01 26.26 -25.67
C GLN A 658 -6.54 25.51 -24.43
N LEU A 659 -6.43 24.18 -24.56
CA LEU A 659 -5.96 23.25 -23.53
C LEU A 659 -4.59 22.70 -23.93
N GLU A 660 -3.57 22.87 -23.09
CA GLU A 660 -2.23 22.29 -23.28
C GLU A 660 -2.09 20.91 -22.61
N PRO A 661 -0.93 20.22 -22.70
CA PRO A 661 -0.74 18.92 -22.05
C PRO A 661 -0.99 18.98 -20.54
N ASN A 662 -1.46 17.88 -19.95
CA ASN A 662 -1.83 17.74 -18.52
C ASN A 662 -3.07 18.54 -18.07
N THR A 663 -3.84 19.11 -19.00
CA THR A 663 -5.07 19.83 -18.67
C THR A 663 -6.33 18.99 -18.88
N ASN A 664 -7.37 19.21 -18.06
CA ASN A 664 -8.71 18.71 -18.31
C ASN A 664 -9.71 19.87 -18.44
N GLY A 665 -10.42 19.93 -19.57
CA GLY A 665 -11.50 20.89 -19.81
C GLY A 665 -12.86 20.20 -19.90
N THR A 666 -13.84 20.69 -19.16
CA THR A 666 -15.23 20.20 -19.19
C THR A 666 -16.18 21.34 -19.50
N LEU A 667 -17.02 21.18 -20.53
CA LEU A 667 -18.08 22.15 -20.87
C LEU A 667 -19.44 21.46 -20.74
N ILE A 668 -20.34 22.07 -19.98
CA ILE A 668 -21.69 21.59 -19.70
C ILE A 668 -22.67 22.72 -20.05
N ASN A 669 -23.72 22.40 -20.82
CA ASN A 669 -24.78 23.36 -21.18
C ASN A 669 -24.22 24.70 -21.72
N THR A 670 -23.16 24.63 -22.53
CA THR A 670 -22.37 25.80 -22.92
C THR A 670 -22.53 26.07 -24.42
N THR A 671 -22.64 27.35 -24.80
CA THR A 671 -22.62 27.80 -26.19
C THR A 671 -21.29 28.48 -26.51
N VAL A 672 -20.62 28.07 -27.59
CA VAL A 672 -19.34 28.63 -28.05
C VAL A 672 -19.51 29.13 -29.49
N THR A 673 -19.51 30.45 -29.67
CA THR A 673 -19.91 31.11 -30.93
C THR A 673 -19.17 32.42 -31.14
N GLY A 674 -19.06 32.88 -32.39
CA GLY A 674 -18.49 34.20 -32.70
C GLY A 674 -16.99 34.31 -32.43
N ASN A 675 -16.28 33.18 -32.26
CA ASN A 675 -14.84 33.15 -32.07
C ASN A 675 -14.13 33.00 -33.42
N THR A 676 -12.94 33.56 -33.54
CA THR A 676 -12.11 33.56 -34.73
C THR A 676 -10.70 33.06 -34.41
N SER A 677 -10.08 32.21 -35.23
CA SER A 677 -8.68 31.79 -35.01
C SER A 677 -8.03 31.26 -36.27
N ILE A 678 -6.69 31.16 -36.31
CA ILE A 678 -5.95 30.64 -37.45
C ILE A 678 -6.11 29.12 -37.55
N THR A 679 -6.06 28.38 -36.44
CA THR A 679 -5.96 26.91 -36.46
C THR A 679 -7.05 26.12 -35.73
N ALA A 680 -7.77 26.71 -34.78
CA ALA A 680 -9.05 26.16 -34.28
C ALA A 680 -10.02 27.30 -33.95
N ALA A 681 -11.13 27.42 -34.68
CA ALA A 681 -11.95 28.63 -34.59
C ALA A 681 -12.53 28.86 -33.19
N ALA A 682 -12.81 27.79 -32.45
CA ALA A 682 -13.36 27.83 -31.11
C ALA A 682 -12.47 27.13 -30.08
N ILE A 683 -12.27 25.82 -30.16
CA ILE A 683 -11.60 25.03 -29.12
C ILE A 683 -10.42 24.26 -29.70
N LEU A 684 -9.25 24.44 -29.13
CA LEU A 684 -8.08 23.60 -29.37
C LEU A 684 -7.81 22.73 -28.14
N ASN A 685 -7.90 21.41 -28.30
CA ASN A 685 -7.40 20.44 -27.34
C ASN A 685 -6.00 19.96 -27.77
N ASN A 686 -4.95 20.51 -27.16
CA ASN A 686 -3.55 20.35 -27.55
C ASN A 686 -2.77 19.41 -26.61
N GLY A 687 -3.22 18.17 -26.50
CA GLY A 687 -2.61 17.14 -25.64
C GLY A 687 -3.38 16.86 -24.34
N GLY A 688 -4.43 17.63 -24.03
CA GLY A 688 -5.26 17.45 -22.83
C GLY A 688 -6.48 16.54 -23.03
N THR A 689 -7.36 16.53 -22.04
CA THR A 689 -8.69 15.88 -22.10
C THR A 689 -9.78 16.95 -22.19
N LEU A 690 -10.65 16.85 -23.19
CA LEU A 690 -11.80 17.73 -23.37
C LEU A 690 -13.09 16.93 -23.33
N THR A 691 -14.02 17.28 -22.44
CA THR A 691 -15.36 16.69 -22.36
C THR A 691 -16.43 17.74 -22.68
N LEU A 692 -17.27 17.47 -23.67
CA LEU A 692 -18.39 18.32 -24.06
C LEU A 692 -19.71 17.60 -23.75
N THR A 693 -20.55 18.18 -22.90
CA THR A 693 -21.87 17.65 -22.55
C THR A 693 -22.96 18.71 -22.78
N ASN A 694 -23.87 18.46 -23.71
CA ASN A 694 -24.92 19.42 -24.13
C ASN A 694 -24.32 20.77 -24.58
N VAL A 695 -23.23 20.73 -25.35
CA VAL A 695 -22.51 21.91 -25.82
C VAL A 695 -22.89 22.22 -27.26
N THR A 696 -23.05 23.50 -27.59
CA THR A 696 -23.20 23.97 -28.98
C THR A 696 -21.99 24.79 -29.37
N VAL A 697 -21.17 24.28 -30.29
CA VAL A 697 -20.05 25.00 -30.90
C VAL A 697 -20.44 25.34 -32.34
N SER A 698 -20.77 26.60 -32.60
CA SER A 698 -21.33 27.00 -33.89
C SER A 698 -20.98 28.43 -34.29
N THR A 699 -20.98 28.74 -35.59
CA THR A 699 -20.76 30.10 -36.14
C THR A 699 -19.40 30.70 -35.75
N ASN A 700 -18.37 29.87 -35.68
CA ASN A 700 -16.99 30.31 -35.44
C ASN A 700 -16.22 30.39 -36.78
N THR A 701 -15.23 31.28 -36.84
CA THR A 701 -14.53 31.63 -38.09
C THR A 701 -13.05 31.20 -38.08
N ILE A 702 -12.60 30.51 -39.11
CA ILE A 702 -11.17 30.28 -39.36
C ILE A 702 -10.59 31.47 -40.14
N SER A 703 -9.56 32.13 -39.59
CA SER A 703 -9.01 33.35 -40.17
C SER A 703 -8.06 33.12 -41.35
N ALA A 704 -7.52 31.91 -41.52
CA ALA A 704 -6.63 31.59 -42.64
C ALA A 704 -7.37 30.94 -43.83
N ALA A 705 -7.05 31.44 -45.03
CA ALA A 705 -7.78 31.15 -46.26
C ALA A 705 -7.18 29.96 -47.03
N ASN A 706 -7.53 28.72 -46.66
CA ASN A 706 -7.37 27.44 -47.42
C ASN A 706 -7.29 26.17 -46.53
N ASN A 707 -8.00 26.11 -45.40
CA ASN A 707 -7.54 25.29 -44.28
C ASN A 707 -8.28 23.97 -44.07
N THR A 708 -7.52 22.93 -43.69
CA THR A 708 -8.01 21.63 -43.20
C THR A 708 -8.35 21.66 -41.70
N PHE A 709 -8.62 22.83 -41.11
CA PHE A 709 -8.86 23.01 -39.66
C PHE A 709 -10.35 23.18 -39.37
N GLY A 710 -10.76 23.10 -38.10
CA GLY A 710 -12.16 23.29 -37.72
C GLY A 710 -12.39 24.05 -36.43
N SER A 711 -13.66 24.21 -36.06
CA SER A 711 -14.05 24.87 -34.80
C SER A 711 -13.48 24.15 -33.58
N VAL A 712 -13.49 22.81 -33.60
CA VAL A 712 -12.85 21.98 -32.58
C VAL A 712 -11.67 21.23 -33.19
N TRP A 713 -10.49 21.38 -32.61
CA TRP A 713 -9.30 20.65 -33.04
C TRP A 713 -8.70 19.84 -31.90
N ASN A 714 -8.71 18.52 -32.02
CA ASN A 714 -8.04 17.58 -31.11
C ASN A 714 -6.65 17.24 -31.66
N ARG A 715 -5.56 17.68 -31.02
CA ARG A 715 -4.19 17.66 -31.57
C ARG A 715 -3.18 17.09 -30.59
N ILE A 716 -2.39 16.12 -31.05
CA ILE A 716 -1.27 15.59 -30.27
C ILE A 716 -0.17 16.64 -30.03
N ASN A 717 0.26 16.75 -28.77
CA ASN A 717 1.38 17.58 -28.34
C ASN A 717 1.87 17.07 -26.98
N GLY A 718 3.03 16.43 -26.90
CA GLY A 718 3.55 15.85 -25.64
C GLY A 718 2.79 14.61 -25.13
N SER A 719 1.45 14.64 -25.16
CA SER A 719 0.51 13.59 -24.74
C SER A 719 -0.58 13.38 -25.80
N THR A 720 -1.20 12.19 -25.78
CA THR A 720 -2.32 11.85 -26.66
C THR A 720 -3.60 12.54 -26.17
N PRO A 721 -4.21 13.42 -26.95
CA PRO A 721 -5.37 14.18 -26.50
C PRO A 721 -6.64 13.31 -26.56
N ILE A 722 -7.54 13.53 -25.61
CA ILE A 722 -8.83 12.82 -25.52
C ILE A 722 -9.96 13.83 -25.71
N LEU A 723 -10.88 13.55 -26.64
CA LEU A 723 -12.11 14.31 -26.83
C LEU A 723 -13.33 13.41 -26.53
N ASN A 724 -14.06 13.72 -25.46
CA ASN A 724 -15.30 13.04 -25.10
C ASN A 724 -16.50 13.89 -25.53
N LEU A 725 -17.42 13.31 -26.29
CA LEU A 725 -18.59 14.01 -26.85
C LEU A 725 -19.90 13.37 -26.36
N ASN A 726 -20.72 14.19 -25.70
CA ASN A 726 -22.01 13.82 -25.14
C ASN A 726 -23.07 14.86 -25.57
N ASN A 727 -24.09 14.45 -26.33
CA ASN A 727 -25.23 15.31 -26.73
C ASN A 727 -24.85 16.69 -27.30
N SER A 728 -23.72 16.79 -27.99
CA SER A 728 -23.14 18.08 -28.38
C SER A 728 -23.23 18.32 -29.89
N ILE A 729 -23.35 19.59 -30.27
CA ILE A 729 -23.42 20.07 -31.66
C ILE A 729 -22.13 20.81 -32.00
N ILE A 730 -21.46 20.43 -33.08
CA ILE A 730 -20.29 21.13 -33.64
C ILE A 730 -20.57 21.37 -35.12
N ALA A 731 -20.80 22.63 -35.51
CA ALA A 731 -21.38 22.96 -36.81
C ALA A 731 -21.11 24.39 -37.29
N ASN A 732 -21.48 24.70 -38.53
CA ASN A 732 -21.48 26.04 -39.12
C ASN A 732 -20.16 26.80 -38.98
N THR A 733 -19.03 26.10 -39.15
CA THR A 733 -17.71 26.72 -39.19
C THR A 733 -17.42 27.26 -40.59
N VAL A 734 -17.03 28.52 -40.67
CA VAL A 734 -16.67 29.18 -41.94
C VAL A 734 -15.26 29.75 -41.89
N ASP A 735 -14.66 30.02 -43.03
CA ASP A 735 -13.49 30.90 -43.11
C ASP A 735 -13.89 32.38 -43.21
N THR A 736 -12.91 33.28 -43.21
CA THR A 736 -13.13 34.74 -43.35
C THR A 736 -13.77 35.16 -44.68
N ASN A 737 -13.81 34.29 -45.69
CA ASN A 737 -14.51 34.53 -46.95
C ASN A 737 -15.94 33.97 -46.94
N GLY A 738 -16.38 33.39 -45.82
CA GLY A 738 -17.67 32.71 -45.70
C GLY A 738 -17.70 31.34 -46.38
N LEU A 739 -16.55 30.76 -46.71
CA LEU A 739 -16.47 29.40 -47.24
C LEU A 739 -16.59 28.41 -46.08
N VAL A 740 -17.39 27.38 -46.28
CA VAL A 740 -17.56 26.33 -45.28
C VAL A 740 -16.28 25.50 -45.13
N VAL A 741 -15.86 25.24 -43.90
CA VAL A 741 -14.65 24.47 -43.55
C VAL A 741 -15.04 23.33 -42.58
N PRO A 742 -14.18 22.33 -42.33
CA PRO A 742 -14.51 21.27 -41.36
C PRO A 742 -14.92 21.83 -39.99
N ASP A 743 -15.90 21.24 -39.33
CA ASP A 743 -16.31 21.69 -37.99
C ASP A 743 -15.46 21.10 -36.86
N CYS A 744 -15.01 19.86 -37.04
CA CYS A 744 -14.17 19.17 -36.08
C CYS A 744 -13.06 18.39 -36.76
N ARG A 745 -11.84 18.50 -36.23
CA ARG A 745 -10.66 17.75 -36.70
C ARG A 745 -10.00 16.99 -35.56
N ASN A 746 -9.61 15.74 -35.81
CA ASN A 746 -8.81 14.93 -34.89
C ASN A 746 -7.45 14.56 -35.52
N ASN A 747 -6.34 14.96 -34.91
CA ASN A 747 -4.99 14.71 -35.40
C ASN A 747 -4.24 13.77 -34.45
N SER A 748 -4.47 12.47 -34.64
CA SER A 748 -3.86 11.37 -33.86
C SER A 748 -4.22 11.38 -32.37
N GLY A 749 -5.40 11.88 -32.02
CA GLY A 749 -5.99 11.79 -30.69
C GLY A 749 -7.08 10.74 -30.57
N THR A 750 -7.53 10.50 -29.34
CA THR A 750 -8.69 9.65 -29.04
C THR A 750 -9.96 10.49 -29.08
N VAL A 751 -11.00 10.00 -29.76
CA VAL A 751 -12.35 10.59 -29.72
C VAL A 751 -13.31 9.53 -29.20
N ASN A 752 -13.96 9.84 -28.09
CA ASN A 752 -14.96 8.99 -27.46
C ASN A 752 -16.34 9.60 -27.63
N PHE A 753 -17.33 8.76 -27.94
CA PHE A 753 -18.73 9.14 -28.03
C PHE A 753 -19.52 8.46 -26.92
N SER A 754 -20.54 9.14 -26.39
CA SER A 754 -21.49 8.49 -25.48
C SER A 754 -22.13 7.24 -26.14
N PRO A 755 -22.52 6.22 -25.36
CA PRO A 755 -23.12 5.00 -25.89
C PRO A 755 -24.35 5.22 -26.78
N GLY A 756 -25.10 6.30 -26.57
CA GLY A 756 -26.25 6.69 -27.40
C GLY A 756 -25.91 7.33 -28.76
N GLN A 757 -24.64 7.66 -29.03
CA GLN A 757 -24.19 8.25 -30.31
C GLN A 757 -24.96 9.52 -30.72
N SER A 758 -25.30 10.36 -29.74
CA SER A 758 -26.25 11.47 -29.84
C SER A 758 -25.62 12.84 -30.13
N ASN A 759 -24.44 12.86 -30.74
CA ASN A 759 -23.78 14.11 -31.11
C ASN A 759 -24.14 14.49 -32.55
N LEU A 760 -24.07 15.77 -32.89
CA LEU A 760 -24.18 16.23 -34.27
C LEU A 760 -22.92 16.99 -34.64
N ILE A 761 -22.14 16.41 -35.54
CA ILE A 761 -20.97 17.06 -36.11
C ILE A 761 -21.29 17.29 -37.59
N GLU A 762 -21.48 18.55 -37.97
CA GLU A 762 -21.62 18.92 -39.38
C GLU A 762 -20.26 18.65 -40.07
N GLN A 763 -20.29 18.10 -41.28
CA GLN A 763 -19.08 17.62 -41.97
C GLN A 763 -19.10 18.12 -43.40
N ASP A 764 -18.62 19.34 -43.58
CA ASP A 764 -18.84 20.08 -44.83
C ASP A 764 -17.72 19.96 -45.86
N GLN A 765 -16.60 19.29 -45.55
CA GLN A 765 -15.54 18.99 -46.52
C GLN A 765 -14.89 17.61 -46.35
N THR A 766 -14.55 16.99 -47.50
CA THR A 766 -13.76 15.75 -47.58
C THR A 766 -12.27 16.10 -47.74
N GLY A 767 -11.49 16.09 -46.65
CA GLY A 767 -10.05 16.41 -46.76
C GLY A 767 -9.20 16.41 -45.48
N GLY A 768 -9.75 16.03 -44.32
CA GLY A 768 -9.00 15.89 -43.07
C GLY A 768 -9.46 14.66 -42.28
N VAL A 769 -8.70 14.24 -41.27
CA VAL A 769 -9.18 13.25 -40.29
C VAL A 769 -10.23 13.94 -39.44
N ALA A 770 -11.50 13.73 -39.81
CA ALA A 770 -12.67 14.21 -39.08
C ALA A 770 -12.65 13.68 -37.64
N CYS A 771 -13.35 14.34 -36.71
CA CYS A 771 -13.55 13.75 -35.38
C CYS A 771 -14.41 12.47 -35.42
N ASP A 772 -15.19 12.28 -36.48
CA ASP A 772 -15.97 11.07 -36.74
C ASP A 772 -15.38 10.29 -37.93
N VAL A 773 -14.31 9.52 -37.68
CA VAL A 773 -13.63 8.74 -38.75
C VAL A 773 -14.29 7.39 -39.03
N ALA A 774 -15.26 6.96 -38.22
CA ALA A 774 -15.82 5.61 -38.26
C ALA A 774 -17.34 5.56 -38.50
N GLY A 775 -18.01 6.71 -38.71
CA GLY A 775 -19.47 6.76 -38.78
C GLY A 775 -20.12 6.31 -37.47
N THR A 776 -19.39 6.46 -36.37
CA THR A 776 -19.82 6.13 -35.02
C THR A 776 -20.72 7.22 -34.44
N ASN A 777 -20.81 8.37 -35.12
CA ASN A 777 -21.82 9.38 -34.84
C ASN A 777 -23.07 9.13 -35.71
N THR A 778 -24.27 9.11 -35.10
CA THR A 778 -25.50 8.75 -35.83
C THR A 778 -26.24 9.94 -36.42
N LEU A 779 -25.96 11.17 -35.96
CA LEU A 779 -26.58 12.38 -36.47
C LEU A 779 -25.63 13.10 -37.45
N SER A 780 -26.16 13.44 -38.62
CA SER A 780 -25.43 14.15 -39.68
C SER A 780 -26.36 15.14 -40.39
N GLY A 781 -25.76 16.12 -41.07
CA GLY A 781 -26.46 17.21 -41.75
C GLY A 781 -26.51 18.48 -40.92
N ASP A 782 -26.97 19.57 -41.55
CA ASP A 782 -27.10 20.89 -40.92
C ASP A 782 -28.00 20.82 -39.69
N PRO A 783 -27.54 21.25 -38.50
CA PRO A 783 -28.37 21.29 -37.30
C PRO A 783 -29.54 22.28 -37.39
N ASN A 784 -29.62 23.13 -38.41
CA ASN A 784 -30.66 24.12 -38.65
C ASN A 784 -30.87 25.01 -37.41
N LEU A 785 -29.78 25.66 -36.99
CA LEU A 785 -29.76 26.52 -35.81
C LEU A 785 -30.34 27.90 -36.13
N GLY A 786 -31.14 28.43 -35.20
CA GLY A 786 -31.55 29.83 -35.20
C GLY A 786 -30.39 30.75 -34.82
N ALA A 787 -30.58 32.06 -35.02
CA ALA A 787 -29.61 33.06 -34.57
C ALA A 787 -29.43 33.01 -33.04
N LEU A 788 -28.24 33.38 -32.57
CA LEU A 788 -27.98 33.59 -31.14
C LEU A 788 -28.98 34.61 -30.59
N ALA A 789 -29.78 34.19 -29.61
CA ALA A 789 -30.86 34.99 -29.04
C ALA A 789 -31.08 34.64 -27.57
N ASP A 790 -31.81 35.50 -26.88
CA ASP A 790 -32.37 35.17 -25.57
C ASP A 790 -33.55 34.21 -25.77
N ASN A 791 -33.34 32.93 -25.45
CA ASN A 791 -34.36 31.88 -25.52
C ASN A 791 -34.78 31.40 -24.13
N GLY A 792 -34.59 32.23 -23.11
CA GLY A 792 -34.68 31.86 -21.69
C GLY A 792 -33.31 31.53 -21.08
N GLY A 793 -33.27 31.47 -19.75
CA GLY A 793 -32.06 31.13 -18.98
C GLY A 793 -31.19 32.34 -18.64
N LEU A 794 -29.93 32.06 -18.29
CA LEU A 794 -28.95 33.08 -17.86
C LEU A 794 -28.03 33.55 -19.00
N VAL A 795 -28.02 32.84 -20.13
CA VAL A 795 -27.16 33.14 -21.29
C VAL A 795 -27.94 33.00 -22.60
N GLN A 796 -27.50 33.71 -23.64
CA GLN A 796 -28.06 33.53 -24.98
C GLN A 796 -27.69 32.16 -25.53
N THR A 797 -28.60 31.57 -26.29
CA THR A 797 -28.46 30.23 -26.89
C THR A 797 -28.91 30.24 -28.35
N MET A 798 -28.74 29.13 -29.06
CA MET A 798 -29.25 28.92 -30.42
C MET A 798 -30.36 27.87 -30.39
N VAL A 799 -31.56 28.23 -30.86
CA VAL A 799 -32.69 27.29 -30.93
C VAL A 799 -32.54 26.33 -32.10
N LEU A 800 -32.94 25.08 -31.92
CA LEU A 800 -33.17 24.15 -33.01
C LEU A 800 -34.43 24.57 -33.77
N LEU A 801 -34.31 24.87 -35.06
CA LEU A 801 -35.46 25.22 -35.90
C LEU A 801 -36.22 23.97 -36.36
N PRO A 802 -37.52 24.10 -36.74
CA PRO A 802 -38.30 22.97 -37.25
C PRO A 802 -37.58 22.24 -38.39
N GLY A 803 -37.47 20.92 -38.28
CA GLY A 803 -36.77 20.07 -39.25
C GLY A 803 -35.29 19.81 -38.91
N SER A 804 -34.78 20.38 -37.81
CA SER A 804 -33.44 20.06 -37.33
C SER A 804 -33.29 18.56 -37.00
N PRO A 805 -32.20 17.91 -37.46
CA PRO A 805 -31.89 16.52 -37.11
C PRO A 805 -31.52 16.33 -35.63
N ALA A 806 -31.24 17.39 -34.87
CA ALA A 806 -30.92 17.32 -33.45
C ALA A 806 -32.16 17.27 -32.54
N ILE A 807 -33.37 17.50 -33.07
CA ILE A 807 -34.61 17.47 -32.28
C ILE A 807 -34.88 16.05 -31.80
N ASN A 808 -35.00 15.87 -30.47
CA ASN A 808 -35.24 14.59 -29.79
C ASN A 808 -34.17 13.52 -30.06
N ALA A 809 -32.93 13.94 -30.35
CA ALA A 809 -31.84 13.03 -30.70
C ALA A 809 -30.83 12.78 -29.56
N GLY A 810 -30.99 13.46 -28.41
CA GLY A 810 -30.13 13.36 -27.23
C GLY A 810 -30.22 12.02 -26.50
N ASP A 811 -29.14 11.64 -25.83
CA ASP A 811 -29.03 10.50 -24.91
C ASP A 811 -29.29 10.95 -23.48
N ASN A 812 -30.38 10.47 -22.88
CA ASN A 812 -30.77 10.79 -21.51
C ASN A 812 -29.74 10.33 -20.48
N ALA A 813 -29.02 9.23 -20.74
CA ALA A 813 -27.98 8.74 -19.83
C ALA A 813 -26.78 9.70 -19.81
N ALA A 814 -26.46 10.28 -20.97
CA ALA A 814 -25.40 11.28 -21.09
C ALA A 814 -25.75 12.64 -20.45
N ALA A 815 -27.04 12.90 -20.20
CA ALA A 815 -27.55 14.06 -19.46
C ALA A 815 -27.87 13.75 -17.98
N ALA A 816 -27.54 12.56 -17.49
CA ALA A 816 -27.84 12.17 -16.11
C ALA A 816 -27.15 13.11 -15.11
N GLY A 817 -27.92 13.63 -14.15
CA GLY A 817 -27.45 14.59 -13.16
C GLY A 817 -27.73 16.06 -13.49
N LEU A 818 -28.18 16.36 -14.71
CA LEU A 818 -28.61 17.71 -15.10
C LEU A 818 -30.11 17.87 -14.92
N SER A 819 -30.53 18.93 -14.20
CA SER A 819 -31.96 19.22 -13.96
C SER A 819 -32.52 20.30 -14.88
N THR A 820 -31.65 21.07 -15.54
CA THR A 820 -31.98 22.14 -16.48
C THR A 820 -30.96 22.20 -17.62
N ASP A 821 -31.37 22.72 -18.77
CA ASP A 821 -30.44 23.15 -19.82
C ASP A 821 -30.07 24.65 -19.67
N ALA A 822 -29.30 25.18 -20.61
CA ALA A 822 -28.85 26.57 -20.62
C ALA A 822 -29.98 27.62 -20.66
N ARG A 823 -31.22 27.21 -21.00
CA ARG A 823 -32.42 28.06 -21.01
C ARG A 823 -33.12 28.08 -19.64
N GLY A 824 -32.58 27.39 -18.64
CA GLY A 824 -33.13 27.33 -17.28
C GLY A 824 -34.42 26.52 -17.16
N VAL A 825 -34.77 25.75 -18.19
CA VAL A 825 -35.91 24.83 -18.19
C VAL A 825 -35.39 23.39 -18.33
N GLY A 826 -36.09 22.44 -17.70
CA GLY A 826 -35.64 21.04 -17.60
C GLY A 826 -35.42 20.33 -18.95
N PHE A 827 -34.56 19.31 -18.94
CA PHE A 827 -34.32 18.38 -20.05
C PHE A 827 -35.50 17.45 -20.32
#